data_AF-A0A9P7L154-F1
#
_entry.id   AF-A0A9P7L154-F1
#
_cell.length_a   1.000
_cell.length_b   1.000
_cell.length_c   1.000
_cell.angle_alpha   90.00
_cell.angle_beta   90.00
_cell.angle_gamma   90.00
#
_symmetry.space_group_name_H-M   'P 1'
#
loop_
_entity.id
_entity.type
_entity.pdbx_description
1 polymer ?
#
loop_
_entity_poly.entity_id
_entity_poly.type
_entity_poly.pdbx_seq_one_letter_code
_entity_poly.pdbx_strand_id
1 'polypeptide(L)'
;MNYQTKNPFPMTEHGEQSLSETIAAHLQSFGEWQIKKDIIYLDNGAFGSFPKSVVEKQKNIRQSIEENPHEFFERSYVSGLEASRRSLAGFLHVDYRDIFLLPGATHAMNVVIQSLRFNPDDEILTTNVAYSSVRMVLDHVAKRDSAHIVVVDMPLLVTGSEDVMQRILAGVTTRTRFAVIDHIPSRTGLMLPAKQIVKELESRGIDTLIDGAHAPGMVQLDLEDINAAYYVANCHKWMCAPRGIGFLHVRRDRAQNIKPLVIARSPYVVGKSKHSVLEHNFGWMGTYCPSAMLSLPSAIDHLNTVMPGGYSGLTSRNHNLAVLARRIVCKAIGVDIPCPDIMIAAMATIPLPDSPGPEQEGMLPIQQALWKEHGIVIPVYSWPSYPKRVVRLSAQAYNTLDQYIKLADCLRIVLCKERKSSSLTSAGSIEPQTPSYTRRQSDDSAYYSSSSESLACGCSNIGAKSLKAVYGVPGAPYQDIEKPTLAMLRNLAESRLLRILHGTFSFDPVSLFPTAGDVEAALTLTHDVKKHANMETSKMSYMLSCIPRRRIPQIMASSISQLLETEDIIENWSLRMNSLKNQSQVLSRAIVSEMDAPITPAKFTDDRNDFVSRVVPYETETHKDNLSLKFWSRALVDFTTKGRWSPGRITSFLQIHAFLRDPVSGLRENFESRMDNFLKLLTNLTKELEESGRARREDVAAQLAAESSFLSQPLVSNASYVHFSGDQQLVCSYVDFFDMARSEFSCPEIVIGMVGDILNCRTGDEILIAPIAVANIHPICSSHDSRQVIIDGNNRITTLTFLKFVSIYGLSKLEKAEDNLREYCRDSGFGPVYFVDLCAVLHVLRNNAVQILSQLQTGVSLGHFKHITQVPCLITEEASFITKVLVNGEEIAQPIHQSIFATDDLLVALPAKMQCHGRAKGFKALPVR
;
A
#
# COMPACT_ATOMS: atom_id res chain seq x y z
N MET A 1 -8.14 -45.48 -36.08
CA MET A 1 -7.14 -45.30 -37.16
C MET A 1 -5.87 -44.75 -36.55
N ASN A 2 -4.74 -45.35 -36.89
CA ASN A 2 -3.42 -45.22 -36.25
C ASN A 2 -2.93 -43.77 -36.07
N TYR A 3 -2.47 -43.46 -34.85
CA TYR A 3 -1.56 -42.35 -34.57
C TYR A 3 -0.12 -42.80 -34.88
N GLN A 4 0.52 -42.20 -35.86
CA GLN A 4 1.98 -42.18 -36.00
C GLN A 4 2.47 -40.75 -35.79
N THR A 5 3.43 -40.63 -34.87
CA THR A 5 4.16 -39.46 -34.43
C THR A 5 5.12 -38.95 -35.52
N LYS A 6 5.25 -37.62 -35.67
CA LYS A 6 6.45 -37.00 -36.27
C LYS A 6 7.19 -36.19 -35.19
N ASN A 7 8.44 -36.59 -34.98
CA ASN A 7 9.38 -36.17 -33.95
C ASN A 7 10.10 -34.86 -34.37
N PRO A 8 10.33 -33.87 -33.49
CA PRO A 8 10.96 -32.59 -33.86
C PRO A 8 12.49 -32.55 -33.68
N PHE A 9 13.20 -33.68 -33.55
CA PHE A 9 14.66 -33.72 -33.41
C PHE A 9 15.31 -34.63 -34.47
N PRO A 10 16.37 -34.20 -35.19
CA PRO A 10 17.16 -35.10 -36.01
C PRO A 10 17.98 -36.05 -35.11
N MET A 11 17.81 -37.35 -35.31
CA MET A 11 18.39 -38.42 -34.50
C MET A 11 19.77 -38.84 -35.01
N THR A 12 20.75 -38.92 -34.11
CA THR A 12 21.90 -39.84 -34.20
C THR A 12 21.90 -40.72 -32.95
N GLU A 13 22.16 -42.02 -33.10
CA GLU A 13 21.89 -43.12 -32.15
C GLU A 13 22.56 -43.04 -30.75
N HIS A 14 23.29 -41.96 -30.43
CA HIS A 14 23.79 -41.67 -29.08
C HIS A 14 22.89 -40.71 -28.25
N GLY A 15 21.74 -40.26 -28.78
CA GLY A 15 20.90 -39.22 -28.17
C GLY A 15 19.83 -39.66 -27.15
N GLU A 16 19.41 -40.93 -27.12
CA GLU A 16 18.26 -41.34 -26.28
C GLU A 16 18.62 -41.46 -24.78
N GLN A 17 19.83 -41.93 -24.43
CA GLN A 17 20.30 -41.92 -23.04
C GLN A 17 20.44 -40.47 -22.51
N SER A 18 21.03 -39.58 -23.32
CA SER A 18 21.23 -38.16 -23.00
C SER A 18 19.93 -37.39 -22.73
N LEU A 19 18.87 -37.63 -23.52
CA LEU A 19 17.58 -36.96 -23.32
C LEU A 19 16.86 -37.45 -22.05
N SER A 20 16.93 -38.76 -21.76
CA SER A 20 16.33 -39.34 -20.56
C SER A 20 16.99 -38.82 -19.27
N GLU A 21 18.32 -38.72 -19.25
CA GLU A 21 19.10 -38.14 -18.15
C GLU A 21 18.83 -36.64 -17.98
N THR A 22 18.68 -35.91 -19.09
CA THR A 22 18.36 -34.47 -19.09
C THR A 22 16.96 -34.20 -18.53
N ILE A 23 15.96 -35.03 -18.85
CA ILE A 23 14.61 -34.91 -18.30
C ILE A 23 14.60 -35.31 -16.81
N ALA A 24 15.29 -36.39 -16.43
CA ALA A 24 15.41 -36.81 -15.03
C ALA A 24 16.00 -35.72 -14.14
N ALA A 25 17.05 -35.02 -14.60
CA ALA A 25 17.66 -33.90 -13.87
C ALA A 25 16.72 -32.70 -13.67
N HIS A 26 15.75 -32.49 -14.58
CA HIS A 26 14.74 -31.44 -14.46
C HIS A 26 13.54 -31.83 -13.58
N LEU A 27 13.34 -33.13 -13.34
CA LEU A 27 12.30 -33.64 -12.42
C LEU A 27 12.80 -33.73 -10.97
N GLN A 28 14.11 -33.72 -10.76
CA GLN A 28 14.73 -33.74 -9.44
C GLN A 28 14.84 -32.34 -8.83
N SER A 29 14.48 -32.21 -7.55
CA SER A 29 14.74 -31.05 -6.71
C SER A 29 16.05 -31.26 -5.95
N PHE A 30 16.90 -30.24 -5.87
CA PHE A 30 18.20 -30.32 -5.20
C PHE A 30 18.22 -29.44 -3.96
N GLY A 31 18.97 -29.91 -2.95
CA GLY A 31 19.29 -29.28 -1.65
C GLY A 31 18.12 -28.95 -0.71
N GLU A 32 18.46 -28.44 0.48
CA GLU A 32 17.50 -28.26 1.57
C GLU A 32 17.10 -26.80 1.76
N TRP A 33 15.99 -26.39 1.15
CA TRP A 33 15.36 -25.09 1.37
C TRP A 33 14.23 -25.15 2.39
N GLN A 34 13.94 -24.02 3.02
CA GLN A 34 12.83 -23.86 3.98
C GLN A 34 11.57 -23.24 3.36
N ILE A 35 11.37 -23.44 2.05
CA ILE A 35 10.16 -22.99 1.36
C ILE A 35 9.00 -23.86 1.83
N LYS A 36 7.84 -23.25 2.11
CA LYS A 36 6.66 -24.01 2.54
C LYS A 36 6.25 -25.00 1.44
N LYS A 37 5.86 -26.21 1.85
CA LYS A 37 5.53 -27.31 0.91
C LYS A 37 4.19 -27.12 0.19
N ASP A 38 3.33 -26.26 0.71
CA ASP A 38 2.00 -25.96 0.16
C ASP A 38 2.02 -24.90 -0.95
N ILE A 39 3.19 -24.32 -1.25
CA ILE A 39 3.36 -23.33 -2.32
C ILE A 39 4.30 -23.82 -3.41
N ILE A 40 4.04 -23.39 -4.64
CA ILE A 40 4.95 -23.49 -5.78
C ILE A 40 5.61 -22.12 -5.95
N TYR A 41 6.84 -21.99 -5.47
CA TYR A 41 7.57 -20.73 -5.48
C TYR A 41 8.39 -20.58 -6.77
N LEU A 42 7.93 -19.70 -7.67
CA LEU A 42 8.53 -19.46 -9.00
C LEU A 42 9.07 -18.04 -9.15
N ASP A 43 9.38 -17.37 -8.03
CA ASP A 43 9.84 -15.97 -8.00
C ASP A 43 11.15 -15.77 -7.22
N ASN A 44 12.14 -16.64 -7.46
CA ASN A 44 13.47 -16.51 -6.83
C ASN A 44 14.11 -15.13 -7.11
N GLY A 45 13.78 -14.50 -8.24
CA GLY A 45 14.28 -13.19 -8.63
C GLY A 45 13.82 -12.02 -7.74
N ALA A 46 12.75 -12.15 -6.95
CA ALA A 46 12.30 -11.06 -6.08
C ALA A 46 13.17 -10.93 -4.82
N PHE A 47 13.12 -11.93 -3.93
CA PHE A 47 13.76 -11.87 -2.61
C PHE A 47 14.76 -12.99 -2.35
N GLY A 48 14.83 -13.98 -3.24
CA GLY A 48 15.61 -15.21 -3.07
C GLY A 48 15.19 -16.05 -1.88
N SER A 49 15.84 -17.20 -1.76
CA SER A 49 15.80 -18.06 -0.58
C SER A 49 17.13 -18.79 -0.44
N PHE A 50 17.52 -19.12 0.78
CA PHE A 50 18.83 -19.68 1.08
C PHE A 50 18.71 -21.02 1.83
N PRO A 51 19.65 -21.96 1.60
CA PRO A 51 19.58 -23.31 2.12
C PRO A 51 19.77 -23.36 3.65
N LYS A 52 19.36 -24.46 4.27
CA LYS A 52 19.51 -24.66 5.72
C LYS A 52 20.95 -24.51 6.21
N SER A 53 21.95 -24.93 5.44
CA SER A 53 23.37 -24.77 5.80
C SER A 53 23.75 -23.30 6.02
N VAL A 54 23.25 -22.40 5.17
CA VAL A 54 23.47 -20.96 5.28
C VAL A 54 22.68 -20.37 6.46
N VAL A 55 21.48 -20.88 6.73
CA VAL A 55 20.68 -20.50 7.91
C VAL A 55 21.42 -20.83 9.20
N GLU A 56 21.93 -22.05 9.35
CA GLU A 56 22.68 -22.46 10.53
C GLU A 56 23.98 -21.66 10.68
N LYS A 57 24.70 -21.40 9.58
CA LYS A 57 25.88 -20.53 9.63
C LYS A 57 25.55 -19.14 10.15
N GLN A 58 24.47 -18.54 9.65
CA GLN A 58 24.03 -17.22 10.08
C GLN A 58 23.63 -17.21 11.57
N LYS A 59 22.93 -18.25 12.02
CA LYS A 59 22.54 -18.42 13.43
C LYS A 59 23.76 -18.51 14.34
N ASN A 60 24.77 -19.31 13.97
CA ASN A 60 26.01 -19.44 14.75
C ASN A 60 26.77 -18.13 14.85
N ILE A 61 26.84 -17.34 13.76
CA ILE A 61 27.47 -16.01 13.80
C ILE A 61 26.71 -15.06 14.72
N ARG A 62 25.37 -15.06 14.67
CA ARG A 62 24.55 -14.24 15.59
C ARG A 62 24.76 -14.62 17.04
N GLN A 63 24.80 -15.92 17.33
CA GLN A 63 25.09 -16.40 18.67
C GLN A 63 26.46 -15.94 19.16
N SER A 64 27.50 -16.05 18.34
CA SER A 64 28.85 -15.58 18.68
C SER A 64 28.93 -14.07 18.93
N ILE A 65 28.11 -13.27 18.22
CA ILE A 65 28.01 -11.82 18.49
C ILE A 65 27.46 -11.59 19.91
N GLU A 66 26.40 -12.29 20.32
CA GLU A 66 25.76 -12.08 21.62
C GLU A 66 26.56 -12.68 22.80
N GLU A 67 27.35 -13.74 22.56
CA GLU A 67 28.20 -14.36 23.59
C GLU A 67 29.28 -13.39 24.10
N ASN A 68 29.87 -12.58 23.22
CA ASN A 68 30.79 -11.51 23.61
C ASN A 68 30.85 -10.41 22.52
N PRO A 69 29.93 -9.42 22.55
CA PRO A 69 29.85 -8.39 21.51
C PRO A 69 31.16 -7.59 21.37
N HIS A 70 31.82 -7.31 22.48
CA HIS A 70 33.03 -6.50 22.49
C HIS A 70 34.19 -7.23 21.81
N GLU A 71 34.44 -8.48 22.19
CA GLU A 71 35.47 -9.32 21.55
C GLU A 71 35.19 -9.54 20.07
N PHE A 72 33.92 -9.79 19.72
CA PHE A 72 33.54 -10.00 18.33
C PHE A 72 33.87 -8.79 17.46
N PHE A 73 33.39 -7.60 17.83
CA PHE A 73 33.58 -6.40 17.02
C PHE A 73 35.01 -5.86 17.03
N GLU A 74 35.76 -6.04 18.12
CA GLU A 74 37.16 -5.59 18.16
C GLU A 74 38.13 -6.56 17.48
N ARG A 75 37.90 -7.87 17.52
CA ARG A 75 38.91 -8.87 17.13
C ARG A 75 38.49 -9.76 15.95
N SER A 76 37.19 -10.03 15.80
CA SER A 76 36.69 -11.02 14.82
C SER A 76 36.05 -10.40 13.59
N TYR A 77 35.42 -9.23 13.73
CA TYR A 77 34.67 -8.58 12.65
C TYR A 77 35.54 -8.32 11.41
N VAL A 78 36.70 -7.70 11.58
CA VAL A 78 37.56 -7.26 10.46
C VAL A 78 38.06 -8.44 9.63
N SER A 79 38.56 -9.48 10.30
CA SER A 79 39.06 -10.70 9.64
C SER A 79 37.93 -11.48 8.96
N GLY A 80 36.77 -11.59 9.61
CA GLY A 80 35.58 -12.22 9.04
C GLY A 80 35.05 -11.49 7.80
N LEU A 81 35.04 -10.15 7.83
CA LEU A 81 34.62 -9.34 6.68
C LEU A 81 35.60 -9.48 5.52
N GLU A 82 36.90 -9.46 5.80
CA GLU A 82 37.93 -9.69 4.79
C GLU A 82 37.82 -11.10 4.16
N ALA A 83 37.62 -12.14 4.97
CA ALA A 83 37.41 -13.50 4.47
C ALA A 83 36.20 -13.58 3.53
N SER A 84 35.11 -12.89 3.89
CA SER A 84 33.89 -12.83 3.07
C SER A 84 34.12 -12.09 1.75
N ARG A 85 34.85 -10.96 1.78
CA ARG A 85 35.25 -10.23 0.57
C ARG A 85 36.17 -11.06 -0.33
N ARG A 86 37.17 -11.75 0.22
CA ARG A 86 38.08 -12.62 -0.53
C ARG A 86 37.34 -13.78 -1.19
N SER A 87 36.44 -14.42 -0.47
CA SER A 87 35.60 -15.50 -1.01
C SER A 87 34.74 -14.99 -2.18
N LEU A 88 34.08 -13.84 -2.02
CA LEU A 88 33.30 -13.23 -3.09
C LEU A 88 34.17 -12.81 -4.29
N ALA A 89 35.32 -12.20 -4.04
CA ALA A 89 36.23 -11.74 -5.08
C ALA A 89 36.78 -12.91 -5.92
N GLY A 90 37.14 -14.01 -5.26
CA GLY A 90 37.53 -15.25 -5.94
C GLY A 90 36.39 -15.86 -6.76
N PHE A 91 35.14 -15.77 -6.28
CA PHE A 91 33.95 -16.22 -7.01
C PHE A 91 33.62 -15.35 -8.24
N LEU A 92 34.02 -14.07 -8.24
CA LEU A 92 33.70 -13.09 -9.28
C LEU A 92 34.90 -12.70 -10.15
N HIS A 93 36.04 -13.36 -9.94
CA HIS A 93 37.32 -13.14 -10.62
C HIS A 93 37.79 -11.67 -10.56
N VAL A 94 37.87 -11.11 -9.36
CA VAL A 94 38.41 -9.74 -9.14
C VAL A 94 39.31 -9.67 -7.92
N ASP A 95 40.01 -8.55 -7.77
CA ASP A 95 40.74 -8.23 -6.55
C ASP A 95 39.76 -7.88 -5.41
N TYR A 96 39.94 -8.51 -4.24
CA TYR A 96 39.10 -8.26 -3.06
C TYR A 96 39.18 -6.81 -2.55
N ARG A 97 40.20 -6.05 -2.97
CA ARG A 97 40.38 -4.61 -2.68
C ARG A 97 39.47 -3.71 -3.50
N ASP A 98 38.89 -4.22 -4.58
CA ASP A 98 38.05 -3.50 -5.52
C ASP A 98 36.55 -3.83 -5.34
N ILE A 99 36.19 -4.67 -4.35
CA ILE A 99 34.82 -5.09 -4.03
C ILE A 99 34.43 -4.84 -2.55
N PHE A 100 33.21 -4.36 -2.34
CA PHE A 100 32.69 -3.95 -1.02
C PHE A 100 31.31 -4.54 -0.77
N LEU A 101 31.09 -5.05 0.44
CA LEU A 101 29.81 -5.61 0.85
C LEU A 101 28.89 -4.51 1.40
N LEU A 102 27.67 -4.44 0.87
CA LEU A 102 26.68 -3.40 1.18
C LEU A 102 25.30 -4.03 1.41
N PRO A 103 24.33 -3.32 2.02
CA PRO A 103 22.99 -3.86 2.29
C PRO A 103 22.15 -4.32 1.08
N GLY A 104 22.64 -4.14 -0.16
CA GLY A 104 22.02 -4.62 -1.40
C GLY A 104 22.42 -3.77 -2.61
N ALA A 105 21.98 -4.19 -3.81
CA ALA A 105 22.23 -3.48 -5.07
C ALA A 105 21.70 -2.04 -5.04
N THR A 106 20.51 -1.81 -4.45
CA THR A 106 19.94 -0.45 -4.33
C THR A 106 20.84 0.48 -3.53
N HIS A 107 21.45 -0.01 -2.44
CA HIS A 107 22.38 0.78 -1.63
C HIS A 107 23.68 1.06 -2.41
N ALA A 108 24.25 0.02 -3.02
CA ALA A 108 25.46 0.11 -3.84
C ALA A 108 25.32 1.05 -5.03
N MET A 109 24.18 1.02 -5.71
CA MET A 109 23.85 1.94 -6.80
C MET A 109 23.76 3.38 -6.31
N ASN A 110 23.10 3.63 -5.18
CA ASN A 110 23.01 4.98 -4.61
C ASN A 110 24.39 5.53 -4.24
N VAL A 111 25.27 4.69 -3.69
CA VAL A 111 26.67 5.06 -3.43
C VAL A 111 27.34 5.57 -4.71
N VAL A 112 27.24 4.85 -5.82
CA VAL A 112 27.87 5.25 -7.09
C VAL A 112 27.23 6.52 -7.64
N ILE A 113 25.93 6.48 -7.92
CA ILE A 113 25.23 7.54 -8.66
C ILE A 113 25.29 8.87 -7.89
N GLN A 114 25.15 8.85 -6.56
CA GLN A 114 25.20 10.09 -5.78
C GLN A 114 26.62 10.65 -5.60
N SER A 115 27.65 9.79 -5.70
CA SER A 115 29.06 10.22 -5.61
C SER A 115 29.52 11.00 -6.83
N LEU A 116 28.98 10.67 -8.01
CA LEU A 116 29.31 11.34 -9.25
C LEU A 116 28.75 12.77 -9.29
N ARG A 117 29.34 13.61 -10.14
CA ARG A 117 28.89 14.97 -10.45
C ARG A 117 28.84 15.14 -11.96
N PHE A 118 27.79 15.76 -12.44
CA PHE A 118 27.57 16.06 -13.85
C PHE A 118 27.59 17.57 -14.07
N ASN A 119 27.98 18.01 -15.26
CA ASN A 119 27.82 19.40 -15.66
C ASN A 119 26.39 19.62 -16.18
N PRO A 120 25.92 20.89 -16.20
CA PRO A 120 24.69 21.22 -16.91
C PRO A 120 24.73 20.69 -18.35
N ASP A 121 23.61 20.12 -18.78
CA ASP A 121 23.41 19.52 -20.10
C ASP A 121 24.16 18.21 -20.40
N ASP A 122 24.94 17.66 -19.46
CA ASP A 122 25.45 16.29 -19.59
C ASP A 122 24.27 15.29 -19.65
N GLU A 123 24.42 14.23 -20.43
CA GLU A 123 23.40 13.20 -20.58
C GLU A 123 23.78 11.91 -19.82
N ILE A 124 22.82 11.39 -19.07
CA ILE A 124 22.90 10.08 -18.40
C ILE A 124 21.98 9.10 -19.12
N LEU A 125 22.54 8.06 -19.72
CA LEU A 125 21.80 7.06 -20.48
C LEU A 125 21.29 5.93 -19.59
N THR A 126 20.04 5.52 -19.79
CA THR A 126 19.46 4.32 -19.19
C THR A 126 18.36 3.73 -20.09
N THR A 127 17.65 2.70 -19.63
CA THR A 127 16.57 2.05 -20.39
C THR A 127 15.23 2.16 -19.69
N ASN A 128 14.13 2.01 -20.42
CA ASN A 128 12.77 1.95 -19.86
C ASN A 128 12.54 0.71 -18.95
N VAL A 129 13.36 -0.33 -19.09
CA VAL A 129 13.31 -1.58 -18.30
C VAL A 129 14.14 -1.52 -17.03
N ALA A 130 14.86 -0.41 -16.80
CA ALA A 130 15.60 -0.16 -15.58
C ALA A 130 14.72 -0.33 -14.34
N TYR A 131 15.32 -0.85 -13.27
CA TYR A 131 14.62 -0.99 -12.00
C TYR A 131 14.15 0.38 -11.49
N SER A 132 12.96 0.44 -10.88
CA SER A 132 12.34 1.73 -10.50
C SER A 132 13.23 2.57 -9.59
N SER A 133 13.97 1.94 -8.67
CA SER A 133 14.92 2.67 -7.81
C SER A 133 16.11 3.29 -8.58
N VAL A 134 16.50 2.72 -9.73
CA VAL A 134 17.53 3.30 -10.62
C VAL A 134 17.00 4.63 -11.15
N ARG A 135 15.77 4.62 -11.67
CA ARG A 135 15.14 5.82 -12.23
C ARG A 135 15.03 6.92 -11.18
N MET A 136 14.60 6.58 -9.97
CA MET A 136 14.44 7.55 -8.88
C MET A 136 15.76 8.24 -8.49
N VAL A 137 16.87 7.50 -8.39
CA VAL A 137 18.16 8.11 -8.03
C VAL A 137 18.76 8.88 -9.20
N LEU A 138 18.54 8.43 -10.45
CA LEU A 138 18.92 9.19 -11.64
C LEU A 138 18.17 10.52 -11.71
N ASP A 139 16.85 10.53 -11.51
CA ASP A 139 16.03 11.74 -11.47
C ASP A 139 16.52 12.71 -10.39
N HIS A 140 16.90 12.16 -9.22
CA HIS A 140 17.46 12.96 -8.13
C HIS A 140 18.77 13.65 -8.51
N VAL A 141 19.74 12.94 -9.10
CA VAL A 141 21.05 13.54 -9.45
C VAL A 141 20.98 14.41 -10.70
N ALA A 142 20.13 14.06 -11.67
CA ALA A 142 19.88 14.87 -12.85
C ALA A 142 19.33 16.24 -12.46
N LYS A 143 18.37 16.28 -11.52
CA LYS A 143 17.85 17.53 -10.96
C LYS A 143 18.91 18.30 -10.16
N ARG A 144 19.75 17.61 -9.39
CA ARG A 144 20.82 18.24 -8.58
C ARG A 144 21.86 18.94 -9.45
N ASP A 145 22.23 18.33 -10.56
CA ASP A 145 23.36 18.74 -11.40
C ASP A 145 22.94 19.42 -12.72
N SER A 146 21.63 19.59 -12.94
CA SER A 146 21.06 20.09 -14.21
C SER A 146 21.46 19.25 -15.44
N ALA A 147 21.58 17.93 -15.24
CA ALA A 147 21.84 16.95 -16.29
C ALA A 147 20.52 16.38 -16.86
N HIS A 148 20.59 15.78 -18.06
CA HIS A 148 19.44 15.18 -18.74
C HIS A 148 19.50 13.66 -18.70
N ILE A 149 18.36 13.00 -18.56
CA ILE A 149 18.28 11.53 -18.61
C ILE A 149 17.76 11.10 -19.97
N VAL A 150 18.56 10.31 -20.69
CA VAL A 150 18.18 9.68 -21.95
C VAL A 150 17.68 8.27 -21.67
N VAL A 151 16.43 8.00 -22.01
CA VAL A 151 15.80 6.68 -21.81
C VAL A 151 15.64 5.98 -23.15
N VAL A 152 16.36 4.87 -23.32
CA VAL A 152 16.21 3.98 -24.47
C VAL A 152 15.03 3.04 -24.26
N ASP A 153 14.13 2.98 -25.23
CA ASP A 153 12.99 2.08 -25.21
C ASP A 153 13.40 0.66 -25.62
N MET A 154 13.27 -0.28 -24.67
CA MET A 154 13.53 -1.70 -24.87
C MET A 154 12.20 -2.46 -25.04
N PRO A 155 11.97 -3.11 -26.18
CA PRO A 155 10.76 -3.89 -26.40
C PRO A 155 10.81 -5.20 -25.61
N LEU A 156 9.63 -5.80 -25.37
CA LEU A 156 9.52 -7.15 -24.80
C LEU A 156 10.01 -8.22 -25.78
N LEU A 157 9.69 -8.04 -27.06
CA LEU A 157 10.10 -8.92 -28.14
C LEU A 157 11.42 -8.42 -28.73
N VAL A 158 12.46 -9.23 -28.67
CA VAL A 158 13.79 -8.89 -29.20
C VAL A 158 14.31 -10.00 -30.09
N THR A 159 14.96 -9.61 -31.19
CA THR A 159 15.46 -10.57 -32.19
C THR A 159 16.81 -11.18 -31.81
N GLY A 160 17.58 -10.51 -30.94
CA GLY A 160 18.85 -11.00 -30.44
C GLY A 160 19.63 -9.95 -29.64
N SER A 161 20.79 -10.34 -29.11
CA SER A 161 21.65 -9.45 -28.32
C SER A 161 22.16 -8.24 -29.11
N GLU A 162 22.38 -8.40 -30.41
CA GLU A 162 22.83 -7.32 -31.30
C GLU A 162 21.77 -6.21 -31.45
N ASP A 163 20.50 -6.58 -31.63
CA ASP A 163 19.36 -5.65 -31.69
C ASP A 163 19.27 -4.82 -30.40
N VAL A 164 19.45 -5.45 -29.23
CA VAL A 164 19.49 -4.74 -27.95
C VAL A 164 20.68 -3.78 -27.86
N MET A 165 21.87 -4.23 -28.25
CA MET A 165 23.07 -3.41 -28.21
C MET A 165 22.92 -2.18 -29.12
N GLN A 166 22.44 -2.36 -30.35
CA GLN A 166 22.24 -1.28 -31.30
C GLN A 166 21.23 -0.24 -30.78
N ARG A 167 20.13 -0.67 -30.13
CA ARG A 167 19.17 0.24 -29.50
C ARG A 167 19.79 1.07 -28.40
N ILE A 168 20.58 0.45 -27.53
CA ILE A 168 21.28 1.17 -26.45
C ILE A 168 22.25 2.19 -27.02
N LEU A 169 23.05 1.79 -28.02
CA LEU A 169 24.03 2.66 -28.66
C LEU A 169 23.40 3.79 -29.48
N ALA A 170 22.17 3.59 -29.99
CA ALA A 170 21.42 4.64 -30.69
C ALA A 170 20.98 5.79 -29.76
N GLY A 171 20.90 5.56 -28.45
CA GLY A 171 20.65 6.60 -27.45
C GLY A 171 21.89 7.43 -27.08
N VAL A 172 23.09 7.01 -27.53
CA VAL A 172 24.34 7.69 -27.18
C VAL A 172 24.55 8.92 -28.05
N THR A 173 24.85 10.05 -27.42
CA THR A 173 25.20 11.31 -28.08
C THR A 173 26.59 11.79 -27.63
N THR A 174 27.07 12.89 -28.21
CA THR A 174 28.30 13.55 -27.77
C THR A 174 28.22 14.15 -26.37
N ARG A 175 27.00 14.30 -25.80
CA ARG A 175 26.76 14.76 -24.43
C ARG A 175 26.63 13.63 -23.43
N THR A 176 26.53 12.38 -23.87
CA THR A 176 26.48 11.24 -22.93
C THR A 176 27.79 11.15 -22.15
N ARG A 177 27.68 11.13 -20.81
CA ARG A 177 28.83 11.01 -19.90
C ARG A 177 28.78 9.76 -19.04
N PHE A 178 27.60 9.21 -18.83
CA PHE A 178 27.42 8.06 -17.96
C PHE A 178 26.25 7.20 -18.44
N ALA A 179 26.37 5.88 -18.28
CA ALA A 179 25.30 4.94 -18.60
C ALA A 179 25.00 4.02 -17.42
N VAL A 180 23.71 3.80 -17.13
CA VAL A 180 23.24 2.79 -16.17
C VAL A 180 22.43 1.74 -16.90
N ILE A 181 22.99 0.53 -16.98
CA ILE A 181 22.45 -0.59 -17.77
C ILE A 181 22.30 -1.82 -16.88
N ASP A 182 21.14 -2.45 -16.88
CA ASP A 182 20.96 -3.74 -16.22
C ASP A 182 21.71 -4.85 -16.97
N HIS A 183 22.36 -5.77 -16.25
CA HIS A 183 22.86 -7.01 -16.85
C HIS A 183 21.69 -7.96 -17.18
N ILE A 184 20.73 -8.05 -16.25
CA ILE A 184 19.50 -8.84 -16.40
C ILE A 184 18.34 -8.01 -15.81
N PRO A 185 17.59 -7.25 -16.62
CA PRO A 185 16.53 -6.37 -16.12
C PRO A 185 15.43 -7.18 -15.45
N SER A 186 14.96 -6.72 -14.29
CA SER A 186 13.99 -7.46 -13.47
C SER A 186 12.71 -7.81 -14.24
N ARG A 187 12.12 -6.87 -15.00
CA ARG A 187 10.82 -7.11 -15.63
C ARG A 187 10.88 -7.99 -16.89
N THR A 188 11.98 -7.97 -17.64
CA THR A 188 12.13 -8.75 -18.89
C THR A 188 12.85 -10.08 -18.69
N GLY A 189 13.75 -10.17 -17.71
CA GLY A 189 14.62 -11.33 -17.53
C GLY A 189 15.62 -11.57 -18.65
N LEU A 190 15.78 -10.61 -19.58
CA LEU A 190 16.69 -10.71 -20.72
C LEU A 190 18.15 -10.54 -20.26
N MET A 191 19.01 -11.47 -20.63
CA MET A 191 20.45 -11.35 -20.43
C MET A 191 21.03 -10.41 -21.49
N LEU A 192 21.38 -9.19 -21.08
CA LEU A 192 21.96 -8.19 -21.97
C LEU A 192 23.46 -8.46 -22.18
N PRO A 193 24.03 -8.13 -23.35
CA PRO A 193 25.46 -8.33 -23.65
C PRO A 193 26.32 -7.28 -22.92
N ALA A 194 26.38 -7.36 -21.59
CA ALA A 194 26.97 -6.33 -20.73
C ALA A 194 28.44 -6.02 -21.09
N LYS A 195 29.25 -7.06 -21.35
CA LYS A 195 30.64 -6.91 -21.77
C LYS A 195 30.78 -6.07 -23.05
N GLN A 196 29.99 -6.40 -24.07
CA GLN A 196 30.03 -5.72 -25.36
C GLN A 196 29.56 -4.27 -25.21
N ILE A 197 28.48 -4.04 -24.46
CA ILE A 197 27.95 -2.70 -24.19
C ILE A 197 28.98 -1.84 -23.44
N VAL A 198 29.60 -2.37 -22.39
CA VAL A 198 30.65 -1.68 -21.62
C VAL A 198 31.82 -1.31 -22.52
N LYS A 199 32.31 -2.26 -23.33
CA LYS A 199 33.43 -2.03 -24.25
C LYS A 199 33.13 -0.91 -25.26
N GLU A 200 31.94 -0.93 -25.86
CA GLU A 200 31.53 0.07 -26.85
C GLU A 200 31.36 1.46 -26.23
N LEU A 201 30.75 1.56 -25.04
CA LEU A 201 30.60 2.83 -24.33
C LEU A 201 31.95 3.38 -23.83
N GLU A 202 32.82 2.52 -23.31
CA GLU A 202 34.16 2.89 -22.86
C GLU A 202 35.02 3.40 -24.01
N SER A 203 34.91 2.81 -25.21
CA SER A 203 35.62 3.30 -26.41
C SER A 203 35.25 4.75 -26.79
N ARG A 204 34.10 5.23 -26.29
CA ARG A 204 33.58 6.59 -26.47
C ARG A 204 33.84 7.49 -25.26
N GLY A 205 34.58 7.01 -24.26
CA GLY A 205 34.87 7.73 -23.02
C GLY A 205 33.68 7.82 -22.04
N ILE A 206 32.71 6.90 -22.13
CA ILE A 206 31.51 6.88 -21.28
C ILE A 206 31.67 5.81 -20.20
N ASP A 207 31.67 6.24 -18.93
CA ASP A 207 31.69 5.31 -17.81
C ASP A 207 30.33 4.60 -17.68
N THR A 208 30.36 3.31 -17.34
CA THR A 208 29.16 2.49 -17.21
C THR A 208 29.02 1.93 -15.79
N LEU A 209 27.84 2.08 -15.21
CA LEU A 209 27.38 1.32 -14.05
C LEU A 209 26.48 0.18 -14.52
N ILE A 210 26.89 -1.04 -14.25
CA ILE A 210 26.07 -2.22 -14.51
C ILE A 210 25.25 -2.57 -13.26
N ASP A 211 23.92 -2.54 -13.39
CA ASP A 211 23.01 -3.15 -12.42
C ASP A 211 22.93 -4.65 -12.66
N GLY A 212 23.79 -5.37 -11.96
CA GLY A 212 23.86 -6.82 -11.96
C GLY A 212 23.02 -7.49 -10.88
N ALA A 213 21.97 -6.84 -10.33
CA ALA A 213 21.17 -7.37 -9.22
C ALA A 213 20.73 -8.84 -9.37
N HIS A 214 20.52 -9.31 -10.59
CA HIS A 214 20.10 -10.67 -10.90
C HIS A 214 21.22 -11.59 -11.41
N ALA A 215 22.45 -11.11 -11.64
CA ALA A 215 23.49 -11.90 -12.32
C ALA A 215 24.30 -12.86 -11.42
N PRO A 216 24.85 -12.46 -10.24
CA PRO A 216 25.67 -13.35 -9.43
C PRO A 216 24.88 -14.57 -8.94
N GLY A 217 25.39 -15.78 -9.21
CA GLY A 217 24.68 -17.03 -8.90
C GLY A 217 23.73 -17.50 -10.02
N MET A 218 23.43 -16.66 -11.00
CA MET A 218 22.54 -16.95 -12.12
C MET A 218 23.30 -17.22 -13.43
N VAL A 219 24.45 -16.56 -13.62
CA VAL A 219 25.30 -16.67 -14.81
C VAL A 219 26.78 -16.80 -14.40
N GLN A 220 27.61 -17.44 -15.22
CA GLN A 220 29.06 -17.43 -15.01
C GLN A 220 29.55 -15.98 -15.14
N LEU A 221 29.88 -15.36 -14.00
CA LEU A 221 30.11 -13.94 -13.89
C LEU A 221 31.59 -13.68 -13.64
N ASP A 222 32.21 -13.00 -14.59
CA ASP A 222 33.58 -12.56 -14.52
C ASP A 222 33.58 -11.02 -14.62
N LEU A 223 33.88 -10.35 -13.51
CA LEU A 223 33.83 -8.90 -13.47
C LEU A 223 35.08 -8.25 -14.06
N GLU A 224 36.21 -8.96 -14.06
CA GLU A 224 37.43 -8.52 -14.75
C GLU A 224 37.23 -8.53 -16.27
N ASP A 225 36.57 -9.57 -16.81
CA ASP A 225 36.26 -9.66 -18.24
C ASP A 225 35.20 -8.66 -18.71
N ILE A 226 34.21 -8.33 -17.86
CA ILE A 226 33.23 -7.27 -18.16
C ILE A 226 33.87 -5.88 -18.09
N ASN A 227 34.82 -5.67 -17.18
CA ASN A 227 35.61 -4.44 -17.00
C ASN A 227 34.79 -3.14 -16.86
N ALA A 228 33.57 -3.21 -16.30
CA ALA A 228 32.75 -2.02 -16.06
C ALA A 228 33.39 -1.09 -15.03
N ALA A 229 33.21 0.22 -15.21
CA ALA A 229 33.66 1.23 -14.23
C ALA A 229 33.06 0.95 -12.84
N TYR A 230 31.77 0.57 -12.81
CA TYR A 230 31.07 0.17 -11.61
C TYR A 230 30.16 -1.04 -11.88
N TYR A 231 30.09 -1.97 -10.92
CA TYR A 231 29.17 -3.09 -10.97
C TYR A 231 28.52 -3.29 -9.62
N VAL A 232 27.19 -3.36 -9.58
CA VAL A 232 26.43 -3.56 -8.35
C VAL A 232 25.55 -4.78 -8.45
N ALA A 233 25.38 -5.53 -7.36
CA ALA A 233 24.49 -6.69 -7.38
C ALA A 233 24.00 -7.12 -6.00
N ASN A 234 23.01 -8.02 -6.00
CA ASN A 234 22.53 -8.69 -4.79
C ASN A 234 23.12 -10.08 -4.66
N CYS A 235 23.61 -10.42 -3.47
CA CYS A 235 23.99 -11.79 -3.15
C CYS A 235 22.78 -12.60 -2.66
N HIS A 236 21.76 -11.94 -2.10
CA HIS A 236 20.63 -12.63 -1.46
C HIS A 236 19.60 -13.23 -2.42
N LYS A 237 19.73 -12.99 -3.74
CA LYS A 237 18.82 -13.53 -4.76
C LYS A 237 19.29 -14.90 -5.24
N TRP A 238 20.23 -14.92 -6.18
CA TRP A 238 20.66 -16.14 -6.87
C TRP A 238 21.88 -16.80 -6.26
N MET A 239 22.71 -16.06 -5.53
CA MET A 239 23.79 -16.67 -4.75
C MET A 239 23.29 -17.36 -3.48
N CYS A 240 22.00 -17.27 -3.17
CA CYS A 240 21.40 -17.87 -1.98
C CYS A 240 22.10 -17.43 -0.67
N ALA A 241 22.54 -16.17 -0.60
CA ALA A 241 23.02 -15.57 0.65
C ALA A 241 21.84 -15.06 1.51
N PRO A 242 22.04 -14.79 2.81
CA PRO A 242 21.00 -14.17 3.62
C PRO A 242 20.61 -12.79 3.11
N ARG A 243 19.35 -12.39 3.31
CA ARG A 243 18.86 -11.05 2.94
C ARG A 243 19.66 -9.93 3.63
N GLY A 244 19.75 -8.78 2.98
CA GLY A 244 20.52 -7.63 3.47
C GLY A 244 22.00 -7.64 3.05
N ILE A 245 22.35 -8.37 1.99
CA ILE A 245 23.68 -8.34 1.40
C ILE A 245 23.63 -8.23 -0.14
N GLY A 246 24.46 -7.33 -0.63
CA GLY A 246 24.89 -7.17 -2.01
C GLY A 246 26.33 -6.67 -2.03
N PHE A 247 26.80 -6.27 -3.20
CA PHE A 247 28.14 -5.72 -3.35
C PHE A 247 28.19 -4.56 -4.33
N LEU A 248 29.25 -3.77 -4.17
CA LEU A 248 29.74 -2.79 -5.13
C LEU A 248 31.15 -3.20 -5.54
N HIS A 249 31.38 -3.39 -6.83
CA HIS A 249 32.71 -3.44 -7.43
C HIS A 249 33.00 -2.10 -8.11
N VAL A 250 34.18 -1.54 -7.85
CA VAL A 250 34.65 -0.28 -8.44
C VAL A 250 35.97 -0.55 -9.13
N ARG A 251 36.06 -0.22 -10.43
CA ARG A 251 37.32 -0.34 -11.14
C ARG A 251 38.36 0.59 -10.52
N ARG A 252 39.60 0.11 -10.42
CA ARG A 252 40.66 0.73 -9.62
C ARG A 252 40.94 2.20 -9.99
N ASP A 253 40.84 2.54 -11.27
CA ASP A 253 41.02 3.88 -11.83
C ASP A 253 39.85 4.84 -11.52
N ARG A 254 38.74 4.35 -10.96
CA ARG A 254 37.55 5.14 -10.58
C ARG A 254 37.30 5.21 -9.07
N ALA A 255 38.11 4.52 -8.28
CA ALA A 255 37.96 4.40 -6.83
C ALA A 255 37.92 5.74 -6.08
N GLN A 256 38.72 6.73 -6.51
CA GLN A 256 38.87 8.01 -5.79
C GLN A 256 37.58 8.85 -5.75
N ASN A 257 36.68 8.65 -6.71
CA ASN A 257 35.47 9.45 -6.85
C ASN A 257 34.29 8.92 -6.04
N ILE A 258 34.43 7.76 -5.39
CA ILE A 258 33.32 7.09 -4.69
C ILE A 258 33.35 7.36 -3.19
N LYS A 259 32.21 7.81 -2.65
CA LYS A 259 32.01 8.17 -1.25
C LYS A 259 30.88 7.34 -0.63
N PRO A 260 31.00 6.93 0.65
CA PRO A 260 29.93 6.20 1.32
C PRO A 260 28.77 7.15 1.63
N LEU A 261 27.54 6.63 1.59
CA LEU A 261 26.34 7.38 2.02
C LEU A 261 26.32 7.60 3.54
N VAL A 262 26.94 6.69 4.29
CA VAL A 262 27.08 6.76 5.74
C VAL A 262 28.56 6.92 6.08
N ILE A 263 28.90 8.03 6.72
CA ILE A 263 30.27 8.29 7.18
C ILE A 263 30.39 7.79 8.62
N ALA A 264 31.26 6.81 8.86
CA ALA A 264 31.51 6.28 10.20
C ALA A 264 33.02 6.11 10.46
N ARG A 265 33.38 6.02 11.75
CA ARG A 265 34.76 5.73 12.15
C ARG A 265 35.13 4.31 11.73
N SER A 266 36.04 4.18 10.77
CA SER A 266 36.53 2.90 10.28
C SER A 266 37.32 2.13 11.37
N PRO A 267 37.17 0.80 11.48
CA PRO A 267 38.01 -0.03 12.35
C PRO A 267 39.45 -0.16 11.79
N TYR A 268 39.66 0.15 10.51
CA TYR A 268 40.97 0.12 9.83
C TYR A 268 41.88 1.32 10.16
N VAL A 269 41.64 2.03 11.27
CA VAL A 269 42.42 3.23 11.69
C VAL A 269 43.87 2.89 12.09
N VAL A 270 44.20 1.62 12.32
CA VAL A 270 45.57 1.17 12.60
C VAL A 270 46.35 0.98 11.30
N GLY A 271 47.00 2.04 10.83
CA GLY A 271 48.00 2.01 9.75
C GLY A 271 47.44 2.38 8.36
N LYS A 272 47.42 3.69 8.06
CA LYS A 272 47.03 4.26 6.76
C LYS A 272 47.76 3.69 5.53
N SER A 273 48.82 2.89 5.70
CA SER A 273 49.64 2.35 4.60
C SER A 273 49.22 0.97 4.08
N LYS A 274 48.30 0.23 4.75
CA LYS A 274 47.96 -1.16 4.37
C LYS A 274 46.60 -1.34 3.68
N HIS A 275 45.70 -0.37 3.76
CA HIS A 275 44.32 -0.50 3.27
C HIS A 275 43.97 0.60 2.25
N SER A 276 43.13 0.28 1.26
CA SER A 276 42.71 1.25 0.25
C SER A 276 41.78 2.33 0.81
N VAL A 277 41.65 3.47 0.12
CA VAL A 277 40.72 4.55 0.49
C VAL A 277 39.28 4.02 0.58
N LEU A 278 38.91 3.10 -0.31
CA LEU A 278 37.59 2.49 -0.30
C LEU A 278 37.44 1.51 0.88
N GLU A 279 38.46 0.72 1.23
CA GLU A 279 38.41 -0.15 2.41
C GLU A 279 38.23 0.65 3.70
N HIS A 280 38.87 1.81 3.80
CA HIS A 280 38.67 2.73 4.91
C HIS A 280 37.21 3.22 4.96
N ASN A 281 36.69 3.69 3.82
CA ASN A 281 35.37 4.31 3.71
C ASN A 281 34.20 3.32 3.88
N PHE A 282 34.36 2.07 3.44
CA PHE A 282 33.31 1.05 3.43
C PHE A 282 33.51 -0.07 4.46
N GLY A 283 34.61 -0.04 5.23
CA GLY A 283 34.90 -1.05 6.24
C GLY A 283 33.92 -1.08 7.42
N TRP A 284 33.29 0.06 7.71
CA TRP A 284 32.30 0.21 8.76
C TRP A 284 31.32 1.32 8.42
N MET A 285 30.03 1.02 8.52
CA MET A 285 28.94 1.94 8.17
C MET A 285 28.04 2.23 9.37
N GLY A 286 28.59 2.12 10.58
CA GLY A 286 27.84 2.13 11.84
C GLY A 286 27.65 0.73 12.40
N THR A 287 27.05 0.62 13.59
CA THR A 287 26.80 -0.66 14.25
C THR A 287 25.57 -1.34 13.66
N TYR A 288 25.74 -2.53 13.09
CA TYR A 288 24.66 -3.37 12.54
C TYR A 288 24.98 -4.84 12.78
N CYS A 289 24.05 -5.75 12.46
CA CYS A 289 24.31 -7.20 12.51
C CYS A 289 25.02 -7.67 11.23
N PRO A 290 26.32 -8.03 11.26
CA PRO A 290 27.07 -8.43 10.07
C PRO A 290 26.85 -9.89 9.67
N SER A 291 25.95 -10.61 10.35
CA SER A 291 25.76 -12.06 10.14
C SER A 291 25.48 -12.44 8.69
N ALA A 292 24.76 -11.61 7.92
CA ALA A 292 24.52 -11.84 6.50
C ALA A 292 25.82 -11.78 5.68
N MET A 293 26.66 -10.76 5.93
CA MET A 293 27.96 -10.57 5.26
C MET A 293 28.92 -11.72 5.56
N LEU A 294 29.01 -12.10 6.83
CA LEU A 294 29.92 -13.13 7.31
C LEU A 294 29.51 -14.55 6.95
N SER A 295 28.26 -14.76 6.51
CA SER A 295 27.76 -16.05 6.03
C SER A 295 27.98 -16.26 4.54
N LEU A 296 28.47 -15.25 3.81
CA LEU A 296 28.61 -15.29 2.35
C LEU A 296 29.48 -16.45 1.84
N PRO A 297 30.62 -16.82 2.48
CA PRO A 297 31.40 -17.98 2.05
C PRO A 297 30.58 -19.26 2.01
N SER A 298 29.72 -19.51 3.02
CA SER A 298 28.88 -20.71 3.06
C SER A 298 27.81 -20.73 1.97
N ALA A 299 27.38 -19.56 1.48
CA ALA A 299 26.48 -19.48 0.34
C ALA A 299 27.21 -19.85 -0.96
N ILE A 300 28.44 -19.36 -1.14
CA ILE A 300 29.30 -19.71 -2.29
C ILE A 300 29.64 -21.20 -2.29
N ASP A 301 30.01 -21.76 -1.13
CA ASP A 301 30.25 -23.20 -0.96
C ASP A 301 29.03 -24.03 -1.35
N HIS A 302 27.84 -23.58 -0.98
CA HIS A 302 26.60 -24.24 -1.38
C HIS A 302 26.40 -24.25 -2.89
N LEU A 303 26.59 -23.11 -3.58
CA LEU A 303 26.48 -23.07 -5.05
C LEU A 303 27.46 -24.04 -5.73
N ASN A 304 28.66 -24.19 -5.16
CA ASN A 304 29.68 -25.10 -5.67
C ASN A 304 29.39 -26.58 -5.40
N THR A 305 28.48 -26.90 -4.46
CA THR A 305 28.27 -28.27 -3.96
C THR A 305 26.83 -28.79 -4.11
N VAL A 306 25.85 -27.93 -4.40
CA VAL A 306 24.42 -28.28 -4.41
C VAL A 306 24.07 -29.41 -5.39
N MET A 307 24.80 -29.52 -6.50
CA MET A 307 24.58 -30.55 -7.50
C MET A 307 25.88 -30.97 -8.20
N PRO A 308 25.90 -32.13 -8.88
CA PRO A 308 27.02 -32.52 -9.72
C PRO A 308 27.36 -31.44 -10.75
N GLY A 309 28.65 -31.12 -10.90
CA GLY A 309 29.11 -30.00 -11.74
C GLY A 309 29.08 -28.62 -11.06
N GLY A 310 28.68 -28.55 -9.78
CA GLY A 310 28.76 -27.35 -8.95
C GLY A 310 28.06 -26.13 -9.57
N TYR A 311 28.71 -24.97 -9.48
CA TYR A 311 28.13 -23.71 -9.95
C TYR A 311 27.81 -23.69 -11.45
N SER A 312 28.70 -24.25 -12.28
CA SER A 312 28.48 -24.36 -13.72
C SER A 312 27.30 -25.29 -14.05
N GLY A 313 27.21 -26.43 -13.36
CA GLY A 313 26.09 -27.35 -13.47
C GLY A 313 24.75 -26.69 -13.09
N LEU A 314 24.73 -25.93 -11.99
CA LEU A 314 23.55 -25.22 -11.52
C LEU A 314 23.05 -24.17 -12.52
N THR A 315 23.95 -23.30 -12.99
CA THR A 315 23.60 -22.24 -13.95
C THR A 315 23.08 -22.83 -15.27
N SER A 316 23.72 -23.89 -15.78
CA SER A 316 23.29 -24.59 -16.99
C SER A 316 21.93 -25.27 -16.82
N ARG A 317 21.70 -25.95 -15.69
CA ARG A 317 20.40 -26.58 -15.38
C ARG A 317 19.28 -25.55 -15.30
N ASN A 318 19.49 -24.47 -14.54
CA ASN A 318 18.46 -23.45 -14.35
C ASN A 318 18.14 -22.74 -15.68
N HIS A 319 19.15 -22.52 -16.53
CA HIS A 319 18.96 -22.04 -17.89
C HIS A 319 18.06 -22.97 -18.71
N ASN A 320 18.43 -24.25 -18.81
CA ASN A 320 17.68 -25.24 -19.57
C ASN A 320 16.23 -25.38 -19.06
N LEU A 321 16.04 -25.38 -17.74
CA LEU A 321 14.73 -25.43 -17.11
C LEU A 321 13.89 -24.19 -17.41
N ALA A 322 14.46 -22.98 -17.34
CA ALA A 322 13.75 -21.74 -17.69
C ALA A 322 13.35 -21.69 -19.18
N VAL A 323 14.23 -22.12 -20.08
CA VAL A 323 13.96 -22.22 -21.52
C VAL A 323 12.83 -23.21 -21.80
N LEU A 324 12.89 -24.40 -21.19
CA LEU A 324 11.86 -25.42 -21.37
C LEU A 324 10.52 -24.99 -20.77
N ALA A 325 10.52 -24.47 -19.54
CA ALA A 325 9.34 -23.92 -18.88
C ALA A 325 8.67 -22.83 -19.71
N ARG A 326 9.46 -21.92 -20.28
CA ARG A 326 8.97 -20.88 -21.19
C ARG A 326 8.24 -21.48 -22.39
N ARG A 327 8.84 -22.44 -23.08
CA ARG A 327 8.24 -23.09 -24.25
C ARG A 327 6.92 -23.79 -23.90
N ILE A 328 6.85 -24.46 -22.75
CA ILE A 328 5.62 -25.12 -22.26
C ILE A 328 4.52 -24.10 -22.02
N VAL A 329 4.82 -23.02 -21.28
CA VAL A 329 3.83 -21.99 -20.95
C VAL A 329 3.38 -21.24 -22.21
N CYS A 330 4.31 -20.81 -23.08
CA CYS A 330 4.00 -20.16 -24.36
C CYS A 330 3.06 -21.03 -25.22
N LYS A 331 3.36 -22.33 -25.36
CA LYS A 331 2.53 -23.27 -26.10
C LYS A 331 1.14 -23.44 -25.48
N ALA A 332 1.04 -23.48 -24.15
CA ALA A 332 -0.22 -23.69 -23.46
C ALA A 332 -1.20 -22.50 -23.59
N ILE A 333 -0.67 -21.27 -23.65
CA ILE A 333 -1.49 -20.06 -23.78
C ILE A 333 -1.57 -19.51 -25.21
N GLY A 334 -0.81 -20.09 -26.15
CA GLY A 334 -0.84 -19.76 -27.58
C GLY A 334 -0.14 -18.44 -27.91
N VAL A 335 1.02 -18.16 -27.32
CA VAL A 335 1.82 -16.96 -27.60
C VAL A 335 3.19 -17.32 -28.16
N ASP A 336 3.76 -16.40 -28.95
CA ASP A 336 5.10 -16.55 -29.51
C ASP A 336 6.20 -16.46 -28.44
N ILE A 337 7.36 -17.02 -28.77
CA ILE A 337 8.55 -16.97 -27.90
C ILE A 337 9.15 -15.56 -27.95
N PRO A 338 9.29 -14.86 -26.80
CA PRO A 338 9.67 -13.43 -26.83
C PRO A 338 11.10 -13.11 -27.26
N CYS A 339 12.03 -14.04 -27.08
CA CYS A 339 13.44 -13.83 -27.41
C CYS A 339 14.18 -15.15 -27.64
N PRO A 340 15.33 -15.13 -28.32
CA PRO A 340 16.20 -16.30 -28.46
C PRO A 340 16.58 -16.92 -27.11
N ASP A 341 16.75 -18.25 -27.08
CA ASP A 341 17.08 -18.98 -25.84
C ASP A 341 18.39 -18.48 -25.20
N ILE A 342 19.38 -18.09 -26.01
CA ILE A 342 20.68 -17.58 -25.53
C ILE A 342 20.56 -16.30 -24.68
N MET A 343 19.45 -15.58 -24.78
CA MET A 343 19.19 -14.38 -23.97
C MET A 343 18.47 -14.68 -22.65
N ILE A 344 18.25 -15.95 -22.34
CA ILE A 344 17.64 -16.40 -21.09
C ILE A 344 18.75 -16.92 -20.18
N ALA A 345 18.76 -16.52 -18.93
CA ALA A 345 19.51 -17.22 -17.89
C ALA A 345 18.50 -18.07 -17.10
N ALA A 346 18.28 -17.84 -15.81
CA ALA A 346 17.27 -18.56 -15.03
C ALA A 346 15.88 -17.88 -14.92
N MET A 347 15.60 -16.85 -15.72
CA MET A 347 14.32 -16.13 -15.74
C MET A 347 13.80 -15.99 -17.17
N ALA A 348 12.49 -16.06 -17.33
CA ALA A 348 11.83 -15.82 -18.60
C ALA A 348 10.53 -15.03 -18.39
N THR A 349 10.36 -13.96 -19.15
CA THR A 349 9.10 -13.19 -19.18
C THR A 349 8.28 -13.60 -20.40
N ILE A 350 6.98 -13.81 -20.20
CA ILE A 350 6.05 -14.27 -21.22
C ILE A 350 4.89 -13.27 -21.30
N PRO A 351 4.52 -12.79 -22.50
CA PRO A 351 3.34 -11.96 -22.69
C PRO A 351 2.07 -12.74 -22.34
N LEU A 352 1.16 -12.09 -21.62
CA LEU A 352 -0.18 -12.62 -21.37
C LEU A 352 -1.19 -11.86 -22.25
N PRO A 353 -2.27 -12.51 -22.71
CA PRO A 353 -3.39 -11.81 -23.35
C PRO A 353 -3.92 -10.70 -22.45
N ASP A 354 -4.35 -9.56 -22.97
CA ASP A 354 -4.81 -8.44 -22.14
C ASP A 354 -6.05 -8.78 -21.30
N SER A 355 -6.23 -8.03 -20.21
CA SER A 355 -7.43 -8.12 -19.39
C SER A 355 -8.64 -7.52 -20.14
N PRO A 356 -9.86 -8.07 -19.98
CA PRO A 356 -11.07 -7.45 -20.51
C PRO A 356 -11.46 -6.11 -19.85
N GLY A 357 -10.88 -5.78 -18.68
CA GLY A 357 -11.16 -4.56 -17.91
C GLY A 357 -9.92 -3.66 -17.75
N PRO A 358 -10.10 -2.43 -17.25
CA PRO A 358 -9.01 -1.46 -17.08
C PRO A 358 -7.94 -2.01 -16.12
N GLU A 359 -6.68 -1.69 -16.41
CA GLU A 359 -5.54 -2.12 -15.59
C GLU A 359 -5.59 -1.48 -14.20
N GLN A 360 -5.26 -2.29 -13.18
CA GLN A 360 -5.24 -1.89 -11.77
C GLN A 360 -3.78 -1.73 -11.31
N GLU A 361 -3.51 -0.76 -10.45
CA GLU A 361 -2.23 -0.70 -9.73
C GLU A 361 -2.16 -1.79 -8.65
N GLY A 362 -1.00 -2.41 -8.51
CA GLY A 362 -0.74 -3.45 -7.51
C GLY A 362 -0.82 -4.88 -8.06
N MET A 363 -1.16 -5.83 -7.19
CA MET A 363 -1.19 -7.26 -7.56
C MET A 363 -2.36 -7.54 -8.49
N LEU A 364 -2.05 -7.90 -9.75
CA LEU A 364 -3.05 -8.13 -10.78
C LEU A 364 -3.98 -9.32 -10.44
N PRO A 365 -5.27 -9.31 -10.87
CA PRO A 365 -6.22 -10.38 -10.58
C PRO A 365 -5.73 -11.78 -10.96
N ILE A 366 -5.08 -11.94 -12.11
CA ILE A 366 -4.50 -13.20 -12.55
C ILE A 366 -3.39 -13.71 -11.59
N GLN A 367 -2.56 -12.81 -11.07
CA GLN A 367 -1.57 -13.15 -10.05
C GLN A 367 -2.25 -13.59 -8.74
N GLN A 368 -3.30 -12.87 -8.33
CA GLN A 368 -4.08 -13.24 -7.15
C GLN A 368 -4.73 -14.62 -7.29
N ALA A 369 -5.27 -14.94 -8.47
CA ALA A 369 -5.90 -16.24 -8.74
C ALA A 369 -4.86 -17.38 -8.71
N LEU A 370 -3.71 -17.20 -9.39
CA LEU A 370 -2.60 -18.17 -9.33
C LEU A 370 -2.14 -18.43 -7.91
N TRP A 371 -2.03 -17.39 -7.08
CA TRP A 371 -1.62 -17.55 -5.68
C TRP A 371 -2.70 -18.19 -4.81
N LYS A 372 -3.90 -17.61 -4.76
CA LYS A 372 -4.95 -18.02 -3.82
C LYS A 372 -5.64 -19.33 -4.20
N GLU A 373 -5.88 -19.58 -5.48
CA GLU A 373 -6.61 -20.77 -5.94
C GLU A 373 -5.68 -21.96 -6.21
N HIS A 374 -4.42 -21.69 -6.54
CA HIS A 374 -3.49 -22.72 -7.02
C HIS A 374 -2.18 -22.84 -6.23
N GLY A 375 -1.95 -21.95 -5.24
CA GLY A 375 -0.74 -21.96 -4.43
C GLY A 375 0.53 -21.57 -5.21
N ILE A 376 0.40 -20.93 -6.37
CA ILE A 376 1.53 -20.57 -7.23
C ILE A 376 1.95 -19.13 -6.95
N VAL A 377 3.17 -18.96 -6.47
CA VAL A 377 3.78 -17.65 -6.22
C VAL A 377 4.64 -17.29 -7.42
N ILE A 378 4.12 -16.40 -8.26
CA ILE A 378 4.77 -15.93 -9.49
C ILE A 378 4.35 -14.47 -9.75
N PRO A 379 5.25 -13.58 -10.18
CA PRO A 379 4.90 -12.19 -10.45
C PRO A 379 4.21 -12.04 -11.81
N VAL A 380 3.19 -11.20 -11.84
CA VAL A 380 2.59 -10.70 -13.07
C VAL A 380 2.67 -9.18 -13.04
N TYR A 381 3.28 -8.59 -14.06
CA TYR A 381 3.50 -7.15 -14.16
C TYR A 381 2.60 -6.55 -15.23
N SER A 382 2.14 -5.31 -14.99
CA SER A 382 1.66 -4.45 -16.07
C SER A 382 2.83 -4.07 -16.98
N TRP A 383 2.55 -3.95 -18.28
CA TRP A 383 3.51 -3.65 -19.32
C TRP A 383 3.07 -2.41 -20.09
N PRO A 384 4.00 -1.48 -20.42
CA PRO A 384 3.61 -0.17 -20.98
C PRO A 384 3.00 -0.25 -22.38
N SER A 385 3.40 -1.24 -23.18
CA SER A 385 2.90 -1.48 -24.55
C SER A 385 2.05 -2.75 -24.63
N TYR A 386 1.33 -2.96 -25.74
CA TYR A 386 0.60 -4.20 -25.95
C TYR A 386 1.57 -5.36 -26.23
N PRO A 387 1.36 -6.55 -25.62
CA PRO A 387 0.36 -6.85 -24.57
C PRO A 387 0.72 -6.23 -23.22
N LYS A 388 -0.29 -5.69 -22.54
CA LYS A 388 -0.23 -4.85 -21.34
C LYS A 388 0.05 -5.58 -20.04
N ARG A 389 0.23 -6.90 -20.09
CA ARG A 389 0.64 -7.68 -18.93
C ARG A 389 1.54 -8.84 -19.30
N VAL A 390 2.48 -9.13 -18.41
CA VAL A 390 3.48 -10.17 -18.59
C VAL A 390 3.60 -11.00 -17.32
N VAL A 391 3.86 -12.31 -17.46
CA VAL A 391 4.22 -13.20 -16.35
C VAL A 391 5.72 -13.50 -16.41
N ARG A 392 6.43 -13.41 -15.29
CA ARG A 392 7.86 -13.75 -15.23
C ARG A 392 8.09 -14.97 -14.37
N LEU A 393 8.57 -16.05 -14.98
CA LEU A 393 8.98 -17.25 -14.27
C LEU A 393 10.46 -17.20 -13.89
N SER A 394 10.81 -17.80 -12.75
CA SER A 394 12.18 -17.98 -12.27
C SER A 394 12.44 -19.46 -12.00
N ALA A 395 13.61 -19.98 -12.40
CA ALA A 395 14.04 -21.35 -12.19
C ALA A 395 15.22 -21.45 -11.24
N GLN A 396 15.11 -22.32 -10.23
CA GLN A 396 16.17 -22.54 -9.24
C GLN A 396 16.36 -24.03 -8.94
N ALA A 397 17.42 -24.37 -8.20
CA ALA A 397 17.77 -25.73 -7.78
C ALA A 397 16.59 -26.52 -7.17
N TYR A 398 15.72 -25.85 -6.42
CA TYR A 398 14.56 -26.46 -5.77
C TYR A 398 13.35 -26.62 -6.69
N ASN A 399 13.34 -25.99 -7.88
CA ASN A 399 12.24 -26.10 -8.83
C ASN A 399 12.38 -27.33 -9.72
N THR A 400 11.23 -27.86 -10.15
CA THR A 400 11.14 -29.01 -11.06
C THR A 400 10.25 -28.67 -12.26
N LEU A 401 10.40 -29.44 -13.34
CA LEU A 401 9.62 -29.26 -14.56
C LEU A 401 8.10 -29.35 -14.32
N ASP A 402 7.66 -30.27 -13.46
CA ASP A 402 6.24 -30.48 -13.13
C ASP A 402 5.57 -29.23 -12.57
N GLN A 403 6.33 -28.40 -11.85
CA GLN A 403 5.82 -27.13 -11.31
C GLN A 403 5.47 -26.14 -12.43
N TYR A 404 6.24 -26.13 -13.52
CA TYR A 404 5.97 -25.28 -14.69
C TYR A 404 4.88 -25.85 -15.60
N ILE A 405 4.74 -27.17 -15.68
CA ILE A 405 3.59 -27.82 -16.33
C ILE A 405 2.31 -27.43 -15.59
N LYS A 406 2.31 -27.52 -14.26
CA LYS A 406 1.17 -27.09 -13.43
C LYS A 406 0.88 -25.60 -13.58
N LEU A 407 1.90 -24.74 -13.66
CA LEU A 407 1.72 -23.33 -13.98
C LEU A 407 0.98 -23.14 -15.32
N ALA A 408 1.39 -23.85 -16.37
CA ALA A 408 0.78 -23.75 -17.68
C ALA A 408 -0.71 -24.16 -17.67
N ASP A 409 -1.05 -25.25 -16.98
CA ASP A 409 -2.43 -25.69 -16.80
C ASP A 409 -3.27 -24.68 -16.03
N CYS A 410 -2.75 -24.17 -14.90
CA CYS A 410 -3.42 -23.16 -14.09
C CYS A 410 -3.64 -21.85 -14.86
N LEU A 411 -2.64 -21.38 -15.61
CA LEU A 411 -2.77 -20.19 -16.46
C LEU A 411 -3.88 -20.36 -17.51
N ARG A 412 -3.98 -21.53 -18.16
CA ARG A 412 -5.06 -21.82 -19.10
C ARG A 412 -6.43 -21.74 -18.43
N ILE A 413 -6.56 -22.31 -17.23
CA ILE A 413 -7.81 -22.27 -16.46
C ILE A 413 -8.20 -20.83 -16.11
N VAL A 414 -7.26 -20.05 -15.57
CA VAL A 414 -7.51 -18.66 -15.15
C VAL A 414 -7.84 -17.77 -16.35
N LEU A 415 -7.09 -17.87 -17.44
CA LEU A 415 -7.37 -17.10 -18.67
C LEU A 415 -8.71 -17.51 -19.32
N CYS A 416 -9.08 -18.79 -19.28
CA CYS A 416 -10.40 -19.23 -19.73
C CYS A 416 -11.53 -18.66 -18.86
N LYS A 417 -11.33 -18.57 -17.53
CA LYS A 417 -12.31 -17.94 -16.62
C LYS A 417 -12.49 -16.46 -16.96
N GLU A 418 -11.40 -15.72 -17.16
CA GLU A 418 -11.43 -14.29 -17.56
C GLU A 418 -12.17 -14.08 -18.90
N ARG A 419 -11.94 -14.94 -19.91
CA ARG A 419 -12.65 -14.86 -21.22
C ARG A 419 -14.13 -15.20 -21.11
N LYS A 420 -14.51 -16.17 -20.26
CA LYS A 420 -15.92 -16.51 -20.07
C LYS A 420 -16.67 -15.38 -19.37
N SER A 421 -16.05 -14.74 -18.38
CA SER A 421 -16.63 -13.56 -17.74
C SER A 421 -16.82 -12.39 -18.71
N SER A 422 -15.97 -12.22 -19.73
CA SER A 422 -16.14 -11.18 -20.75
C SER A 422 -17.16 -11.54 -21.84
N SER A 423 -17.27 -12.82 -22.22
CA SER A 423 -18.29 -13.29 -23.18
C SER A 423 -19.73 -13.22 -22.64
N LEU A 424 -19.89 -13.31 -21.32
CA LEU A 424 -21.19 -13.11 -20.64
C LEU A 424 -21.58 -11.62 -20.56
N THR A 425 -20.60 -10.71 -20.67
CA THR A 425 -20.85 -9.25 -20.74
C THR A 425 -20.99 -8.73 -22.17
N SER A 426 -20.62 -9.51 -23.20
CA SER A 426 -20.69 -9.10 -24.62
C SER A 426 -21.91 -9.61 -25.39
N ALA A 427 -22.91 -10.19 -24.71
CA ALA A 427 -24.20 -10.58 -25.32
C ALA A 427 -25.16 -9.40 -25.56
N GLY A 428 -24.63 -8.18 -25.67
CA GLY A 428 -25.34 -6.97 -26.05
C GLY A 428 -24.51 -6.19 -27.07
N SER A 429 -24.79 -6.46 -28.36
CA SER A 429 -24.49 -5.66 -29.55
C SER A 429 -23.03 -5.22 -29.82
N ILE A 430 -22.45 -5.73 -30.90
CA ILE A 430 -22.09 -5.01 -32.15
C ILE A 430 -21.22 -5.96 -33.01
N GLU A 431 -21.70 -6.27 -34.23
CA GLU A 431 -20.94 -7.00 -35.26
C GLU A 431 -19.78 -6.16 -35.83
N PRO A 432 -18.73 -6.80 -36.39
CA PRO A 432 -17.49 -6.12 -36.79
C PRO A 432 -17.63 -5.39 -38.13
N GLN A 433 -17.36 -4.09 -38.15
CA GLN A 433 -17.13 -3.36 -39.41
C GLN A 433 -15.76 -3.72 -39.98
N THR A 434 -15.75 -4.47 -41.07
CA THR A 434 -14.64 -4.49 -42.04
C THR A 434 -14.96 -3.49 -43.15
N PRO A 435 -14.00 -2.67 -43.62
CA PRO A 435 -14.21 -1.88 -44.82
C PRO A 435 -13.90 -2.75 -46.05
N SER A 436 -14.91 -3.07 -46.84
CA SER A 436 -14.71 -3.42 -48.25
C SER A 436 -15.81 -2.83 -49.13
N TYR A 437 -15.40 -2.47 -50.33
CA TYR A 437 -16.07 -1.60 -51.30
C TYR A 437 -17.42 -2.12 -51.84
N THR A 438 -18.36 -1.18 -51.97
CA THR A 438 -19.44 -1.05 -52.99
C THR A 438 -20.58 -2.07 -53.17
N ARG A 439 -21.79 -1.57 -52.85
CA ARG A 439 -23.09 -1.52 -53.60
C ARG A 439 -23.98 -2.77 -53.82
N ARG A 440 -25.25 -2.54 -53.40
CA ARG A 440 -26.60 -2.86 -53.97
C ARG A 440 -27.40 -4.09 -53.48
N GLN A 441 -28.41 -3.74 -52.66
CA GLN A 441 -29.87 -3.95 -52.81
C GLN A 441 -30.55 -5.32 -52.65
N SER A 442 -31.73 -5.20 -51.99
CA SER A 442 -32.98 -6.00 -51.93
C SER A 442 -33.09 -7.22 -51.02
N ASP A 443 -33.95 -7.05 -50.00
CA ASP A 443 -35.13 -7.86 -49.62
C ASP A 443 -34.99 -9.39 -49.61
N ASP A 444 -35.26 -10.06 -48.48
CA ASP A 444 -36.62 -10.35 -48.00
C ASP A 444 -36.62 -11.19 -46.71
N SER A 445 -37.74 -11.07 -46.01
CA SER A 445 -38.08 -11.66 -44.71
C SER A 445 -38.40 -13.17 -44.68
N ALA A 446 -38.51 -13.68 -43.44
CA ALA A 446 -39.33 -14.81 -42.96
C ALA A 446 -38.61 -16.14 -42.65
N TYR A 447 -38.59 -16.54 -41.38
CA TYR A 447 -39.54 -17.52 -40.82
C TYR A 447 -39.23 -17.77 -39.32
N TYR A 448 -40.28 -17.73 -38.51
CA TYR A 448 -40.32 -18.08 -37.08
C TYR A 448 -40.86 -19.51 -36.89
N SER A 449 -40.53 -20.08 -35.72
CA SER A 449 -41.26 -21.15 -35.01
C SER A 449 -41.00 -22.59 -35.51
N SER A 450 -41.03 -23.64 -34.68
CA SER A 450 -41.19 -23.83 -33.24
C SER A 450 -40.82 -25.28 -32.87
N SER A 451 -40.77 -25.52 -31.56
CA SER A 451 -41.19 -26.73 -30.84
C SER A 451 -40.09 -27.53 -30.12
N SER A 452 -40.35 -27.60 -28.83
CA SER A 452 -39.68 -28.22 -27.71
C SER A 452 -40.43 -29.49 -27.29
N GLU A 453 -39.75 -30.45 -26.70
CA GLU A 453 -40.21 -31.28 -25.57
C GLU A 453 -39.09 -32.29 -25.21
N SER A 454 -39.08 -32.91 -24.04
CA SER A 454 -38.75 -32.44 -22.69
C SER A 454 -38.33 -33.70 -21.91
N LEU A 455 -37.56 -33.59 -20.80
CA LEU A 455 -37.79 -34.34 -19.56
C LEU A 455 -36.74 -33.99 -18.49
N ALA A 456 -37.23 -33.93 -17.26
CA ALA A 456 -36.76 -33.08 -16.18
C ALA A 456 -36.15 -33.85 -14.99
N CYS A 457 -35.33 -33.14 -14.21
CA CYS A 457 -35.14 -33.29 -12.78
C CYS A 457 -34.70 -31.89 -12.28
N GLY A 458 -35.34 -31.17 -11.37
CA GLY A 458 -36.25 -31.57 -10.32
C GLY A 458 -35.82 -30.97 -8.97
N CYS A 459 -35.33 -29.72 -8.92
CA CYS A 459 -35.22 -28.92 -7.70
C CYS A 459 -35.55 -27.45 -8.02
N SER A 460 -36.57 -26.98 -7.30
CA SER A 460 -37.32 -25.73 -7.34
C SER A 460 -36.56 -24.43 -7.63
N ASN A 461 -36.98 -23.79 -8.72
CA ASN A 461 -36.97 -22.35 -8.90
C ASN A 461 -37.82 -21.67 -7.83
N ILE A 462 -37.19 -21.11 -6.79
CA ILE A 462 -37.76 -19.99 -6.02
C ILE A 462 -36.63 -18.98 -5.81
N GLY A 463 -36.71 -17.80 -6.45
CA GLY A 463 -35.97 -16.61 -6.01
C GLY A 463 -35.21 -15.78 -7.05
N ALA A 464 -34.86 -16.28 -8.24
CA ALA A 464 -34.01 -15.50 -9.16
C ALA A 464 -34.76 -14.45 -10.01
N LYS A 465 -36.11 -14.48 -10.04
CA LYS A 465 -36.93 -13.57 -10.86
C LYS A 465 -37.65 -12.45 -10.10
N SER A 466 -37.54 -12.35 -8.76
CA SER A 466 -38.24 -11.27 -8.02
C SER A 466 -37.34 -10.16 -7.46
N LEU A 467 -36.03 -10.37 -7.27
CA LEU A 467 -35.17 -9.33 -6.66
C LEU A 467 -34.94 -8.11 -7.56
N LYS A 468 -34.93 -8.27 -8.89
CA LYS A 468 -34.76 -7.17 -9.85
C LYS A 468 -36.02 -6.33 -10.06
N ALA A 469 -37.20 -6.92 -9.89
CA ALA A 469 -38.49 -6.28 -10.17
C ALA A 469 -39.15 -5.64 -8.93
N VAL A 470 -38.76 -6.09 -7.72
CA VAL A 470 -39.38 -5.61 -6.47
C VAL A 470 -38.51 -4.58 -5.73
N TYR A 471 -37.17 -4.63 -5.85
CA TYR A 471 -36.27 -3.87 -4.95
C TYR A 471 -35.24 -2.97 -5.65
N GLY A 472 -35.30 -2.79 -6.97
CA GLY A 472 -34.51 -1.77 -7.67
C GLY A 472 -33.00 -1.83 -7.43
N VAL A 473 -32.41 -3.03 -7.32
CA VAL A 473 -30.97 -3.21 -7.10
C VAL A 473 -30.19 -2.65 -8.31
N PRO A 474 -29.39 -1.57 -8.18
CA PRO A 474 -28.63 -1.03 -9.30
C PRO A 474 -27.47 -1.98 -9.63
N GLY A 475 -27.34 -2.32 -10.91
CA GLY A 475 -26.16 -3.04 -11.42
C GLY A 475 -24.91 -2.16 -11.34
N ALA A 476 -23.75 -2.78 -11.11
CA ALA A 476 -22.48 -2.08 -11.15
C ALA A 476 -22.14 -1.57 -12.59
N PRO A 477 -21.37 -0.47 -12.70
CA PRO A 477 -20.82 0.29 -11.59
C PRO A 477 -21.85 1.30 -11.04
N TYR A 478 -21.96 1.36 -9.71
CA TYR A 478 -22.80 2.34 -9.01
C TYR A 478 -22.42 3.75 -9.46
N GLN A 479 -23.38 4.50 -9.97
CA GLN A 479 -23.18 5.88 -10.42
C GLN A 479 -23.25 6.83 -9.22
N ASP A 480 -22.40 7.86 -9.23
CA ASP A 480 -22.44 8.93 -8.23
C ASP A 480 -23.84 9.55 -8.15
N ILE A 481 -24.30 9.83 -6.93
CA ILE A 481 -25.62 10.42 -6.69
C ILE A 481 -25.44 11.87 -6.30
N GLU A 482 -26.03 12.78 -7.09
CA GLU A 482 -26.16 14.19 -6.72
C GLU A 482 -27.44 14.40 -5.91
N LYS A 483 -27.35 15.22 -4.86
CA LYS A 483 -28.49 15.58 -3.97
C LYS A 483 -29.31 14.36 -3.50
N PRO A 484 -28.66 13.36 -2.86
CA PRO A 484 -29.35 12.18 -2.36
C PRO A 484 -30.45 12.56 -1.36
N THR A 485 -31.63 11.93 -1.47
CA THR A 485 -32.65 12.03 -0.42
C THR A 485 -32.34 11.07 0.73
N LEU A 486 -32.83 11.35 1.94
CA LEU A 486 -32.70 10.43 3.06
C LEU A 486 -33.30 9.04 2.76
N ALA A 487 -34.36 8.99 1.95
CA ALA A 487 -34.95 7.73 1.49
C ALA A 487 -33.97 6.94 0.59
N MET A 488 -33.25 7.61 -0.31
CA MET A 488 -32.23 6.96 -1.14
C MET A 488 -31.08 6.41 -0.27
N LEU A 489 -30.63 7.16 0.72
CA LEU A 489 -29.59 6.70 1.65
C LEU A 489 -30.05 5.50 2.47
N ARG A 490 -31.31 5.48 2.92
CA ARG A 490 -31.92 4.30 3.56
C ARG A 490 -31.97 3.09 2.63
N ASN A 491 -32.35 3.27 1.38
CA ASN A 491 -32.37 2.18 0.39
C ASN A 491 -30.97 1.61 0.13
N LEU A 492 -29.92 2.46 0.17
CA LEU A 492 -28.54 2.01 0.08
C LEU A 492 -28.13 1.17 1.30
N ALA A 493 -28.52 1.59 2.51
CA ALA A 493 -28.30 0.82 3.74
C ALA A 493 -29.06 -0.53 3.70
N GLU A 494 -30.32 -0.52 3.31
CA GLU A 494 -31.16 -1.72 3.17
C GLU A 494 -30.57 -2.71 2.16
N SER A 495 -30.15 -2.23 0.99
CA SER A 495 -29.51 -3.07 -0.04
C SER A 495 -28.28 -3.80 0.49
N ARG A 496 -27.54 -3.16 1.42
CA ARG A 496 -26.36 -3.75 2.06
C ARG A 496 -26.75 -4.85 3.05
N LEU A 497 -27.78 -4.60 3.86
CA LEU A 497 -28.30 -5.57 4.83
C LEU A 497 -28.87 -6.82 4.14
N LEU A 498 -29.63 -6.64 3.05
CA LEU A 498 -30.10 -7.74 2.21
C LEU A 498 -28.93 -8.56 1.63
N ARG A 499 -27.85 -7.90 1.24
CA ARG A 499 -26.65 -8.57 0.73
C ARG A 499 -25.99 -9.47 1.79
N ILE A 500 -25.96 -9.04 3.06
CA ILE A 500 -25.47 -9.85 4.19
C ILE A 500 -26.36 -11.09 4.38
N LEU A 501 -27.69 -10.93 4.29
CA LEU A 501 -28.65 -12.02 4.50
C LEU A 501 -28.59 -13.09 3.40
N HIS A 502 -28.51 -12.68 2.14
CA HIS A 502 -28.59 -13.60 1.00
C HIS A 502 -27.26 -14.28 0.63
N GLY A 503 -26.12 -13.85 1.18
CA GLY A 503 -24.83 -14.53 1.03
C GLY A 503 -24.31 -14.67 -0.40
N THR A 504 -24.92 -13.97 -1.37
CA THR A 504 -24.52 -13.98 -2.78
C THR A 504 -23.52 -12.86 -3.01
N PHE A 505 -22.24 -13.16 -2.83
CA PHE A 505 -21.15 -12.23 -3.10
C PHE A 505 -20.42 -12.64 -4.38
N SER A 506 -20.74 -11.98 -5.49
CA SER A 506 -19.87 -11.93 -6.67
C SER A 506 -18.76 -10.86 -6.53
N PHE A 507 -18.86 -10.00 -5.52
CA PHE A 507 -17.90 -8.95 -5.11
C PHE A 507 -17.94 -8.79 -3.58
N ASP A 508 -16.94 -8.13 -2.98
CA ASP A 508 -16.86 -7.86 -1.53
C ASP A 508 -18.04 -6.97 -1.05
N PRO A 509 -18.56 -7.14 0.19
CA PRO A 509 -19.58 -6.25 0.75
C PRO A 509 -19.06 -4.82 0.80
N VAL A 510 -19.91 -3.85 0.46
CA VAL A 510 -19.57 -2.42 0.37
C VAL A 510 -19.16 -1.91 1.76
N SER A 511 -17.91 -1.49 1.94
CA SER A 511 -17.45 -0.80 3.15
C SER A 511 -18.30 0.45 3.42
N LEU A 512 -18.70 0.59 4.67
CA LEU A 512 -19.43 1.73 5.18
C LEU A 512 -18.47 2.75 5.78
N PHE A 513 -18.63 3.96 5.27
CA PHE A 513 -17.98 5.19 5.72
C PHE A 513 -16.47 5.18 5.51
N PRO A 514 -15.85 6.35 5.38
CA PRO A 514 -14.41 6.44 5.36
C PRO A 514 -13.86 5.91 6.68
N THR A 515 -13.57 4.61 6.75
CA THR A 515 -12.53 4.14 7.66
C THR A 515 -11.26 4.80 7.18
N ALA A 516 -10.45 5.28 8.12
CA ALA A 516 -9.09 5.74 7.84
C ALA A 516 -8.31 4.54 7.26
N GLY A 517 -8.44 4.30 5.95
CA GLY A 517 -8.14 3.01 5.31
C GLY A 517 -6.67 2.61 5.39
N ASP A 518 -5.78 3.56 5.67
CA ASP A 518 -4.36 3.29 5.90
C ASP A 518 -4.04 2.85 7.33
N VAL A 519 -4.87 3.21 8.32
CA VAL A 519 -4.62 2.86 9.74
C VAL A 519 -5.11 1.45 10.06
N GLU A 520 -6.25 1.02 9.52
CA GLU A 520 -6.74 -0.36 9.65
C GLU A 520 -5.85 -1.36 8.89
N ALA A 521 -5.33 -0.98 7.72
CA ALA A 521 -4.44 -1.80 6.91
C ALA A 521 -3.04 -1.99 7.54
N ALA A 522 -2.60 -1.06 8.40
CA ALA A 522 -1.33 -1.16 9.11
C ALA A 522 -1.39 -2.11 10.32
N LEU A 523 -2.59 -2.40 10.83
CA LEU A 523 -2.78 -3.17 12.06
C LEU A 523 -3.34 -4.59 11.80
N THR A 524 -3.67 -4.96 10.56
CA THR A 524 -4.25 -6.26 10.18
C THR A 524 -3.37 -7.03 9.20
N LEU A 525 -3.30 -8.36 9.34
CA LEU A 525 -2.74 -9.24 8.30
C LEU A 525 -3.71 -9.25 7.11
N THR A 526 -3.20 -9.10 5.89
CA THR A 526 -3.94 -8.93 4.62
C THR A 526 -4.99 -10.02 4.31
N HIS A 527 -4.95 -11.15 5.02
CA HIS A 527 -5.91 -12.25 4.92
C HIS A 527 -7.24 -11.96 5.64
N ASP A 528 -7.21 -11.35 6.83
CA ASP A 528 -8.41 -11.18 7.66
C ASP A 528 -9.28 -10.00 7.20
N VAL A 529 -8.66 -8.98 6.59
CA VAL A 529 -9.37 -7.84 5.99
C VAL A 529 -10.30 -8.29 4.88
N LYS A 530 -9.82 -9.17 4.00
CA LYS A 530 -10.60 -9.69 2.86
C LYS A 530 -11.72 -10.66 3.27
N LYS A 531 -11.69 -11.19 4.50
CA LYS A 531 -12.67 -12.14 5.00
C LYS A 531 -13.73 -11.47 5.90
N HIS A 532 -13.36 -10.40 6.60
CA HIS A 532 -14.14 -9.86 7.71
C HIS A 532 -14.11 -8.32 7.89
N ALA A 533 -13.20 -7.55 7.27
CA ALA A 533 -13.05 -6.12 7.62
C ALA A 533 -14.21 -5.19 7.24
N ASN A 534 -15.15 -5.63 6.40
CA ASN A 534 -16.28 -4.79 5.99
C ASN A 534 -17.56 -5.00 6.82
N MET A 535 -17.54 -5.88 7.83
CA MET A 535 -18.70 -6.10 8.72
C MET A 535 -18.48 -5.48 10.10
N GLU A 536 -19.50 -4.79 10.61
CA GLU A 536 -19.42 -4.10 11.91
C GLU A 536 -19.03 -5.04 13.07
N THR A 537 -19.55 -6.27 13.08
CA THR A 537 -19.19 -7.31 14.07
C THR A 537 -17.68 -7.53 14.17
N SER A 538 -17.03 -7.59 13.00
CA SER A 538 -15.62 -7.90 12.87
C SER A 538 -14.76 -6.67 13.17
N LYS A 539 -15.19 -5.47 12.74
CA LYS A 539 -14.55 -4.19 13.10
C LYS A 539 -14.52 -3.99 14.61
N MET A 540 -15.66 -4.18 15.28
CA MET A 540 -15.76 -4.08 16.74
C MET A 540 -14.88 -5.11 17.45
N SER A 541 -14.92 -6.37 17.02
CA SER A 541 -14.11 -7.44 17.62
C SER A 541 -12.61 -7.17 17.47
N TYR A 542 -12.20 -6.67 16.29
CA TYR A 542 -10.83 -6.28 16.01
C TYR A 542 -10.38 -5.10 16.88
N MET A 543 -11.15 -4.01 16.90
CA MET A 543 -10.86 -2.82 17.71
C MET A 543 -10.67 -3.19 19.18
N LEU A 544 -11.60 -3.96 19.76
CA LEU A 544 -11.56 -4.32 21.18
C LEU A 544 -10.46 -5.34 21.51
N SER A 545 -10.05 -6.18 20.56
CA SER A 545 -8.99 -7.18 20.76
C SER A 545 -7.59 -6.61 20.59
N CYS A 546 -7.34 -5.92 19.48
CA CYS A 546 -6.01 -5.50 19.04
C CYS A 546 -5.60 -4.11 19.54
N ILE A 547 -6.53 -3.29 20.04
CA ILE A 547 -6.24 -1.92 20.49
C ILE A 547 -6.60 -1.80 21.98
N PRO A 548 -5.68 -2.12 22.92
CA PRO A 548 -5.96 -2.07 24.36
C PRO A 548 -6.52 -0.72 24.82
N ARG A 549 -6.03 0.39 24.25
CA ARG A 549 -6.47 1.76 24.56
C ARG A 549 -7.92 2.08 24.11
N ARG A 550 -8.57 1.19 23.34
CA ARG A 550 -9.99 1.27 22.96
C ARG A 550 -10.90 0.40 23.81
N ARG A 551 -10.35 -0.29 24.81
CA ARG A 551 -11.14 -1.07 25.77
C ARG A 551 -11.86 -0.17 26.75
N ILE A 552 -12.82 -0.75 27.46
CA ILE A 552 -13.63 -0.06 28.46
C ILE A 552 -12.71 0.56 29.54
N PRO A 553 -12.96 1.82 29.96
CA PRO A 553 -12.24 2.46 31.06
C PRO A 553 -12.26 1.61 32.33
N GLN A 554 -11.12 1.58 33.03
CA GLN A 554 -10.98 0.80 34.27
C GLN A 554 -12.02 1.18 35.33
N ILE A 555 -12.43 2.45 35.39
CA ILE A 555 -13.49 2.95 36.29
C ILE A 555 -14.87 2.32 36.01
N MET A 556 -15.12 1.87 34.78
CA MET A 556 -16.39 1.25 34.36
C MET A 556 -16.34 -0.29 34.39
N ALA A 557 -15.15 -0.89 34.56
CA ALA A 557 -14.95 -2.33 34.43
C ALA A 557 -15.83 -3.13 35.42
N SER A 558 -15.98 -2.68 36.66
CA SER A 558 -16.82 -3.36 37.66
C SER A 558 -18.30 -3.38 37.28
N SER A 559 -18.83 -2.26 36.78
CA SER A 559 -20.21 -2.15 36.30
C SER A 559 -20.49 -3.13 35.15
N ILE A 560 -19.52 -3.31 34.27
CA ILE A 560 -19.62 -4.21 33.11
C ILE A 560 -19.47 -5.68 33.53
N SER A 561 -18.56 -6.00 34.45
CA SER A 561 -18.46 -7.36 35.01
C SER A 561 -19.76 -7.81 35.67
N GLN A 562 -20.42 -6.92 36.42
CA GLN A 562 -21.72 -7.23 37.03
C GLN A 562 -22.82 -7.47 35.99
N LEU A 563 -22.81 -6.75 34.86
CA LEU A 563 -23.75 -7.02 33.76
C LEU A 563 -23.50 -8.40 33.15
N LEU A 564 -22.23 -8.81 33.00
CA LEU A 564 -21.86 -10.12 32.45
C LEU A 564 -22.31 -11.30 33.33
N GLU A 565 -22.57 -11.07 34.62
CA GLU A 565 -23.12 -12.06 35.55
C GLU A 565 -24.65 -12.20 35.44
N THR A 566 -25.34 -11.27 34.78
CA THR A 566 -26.79 -11.34 34.59
C THR A 566 -27.18 -12.37 33.54
N GLU A 567 -28.42 -12.85 33.62
CA GLU A 567 -28.93 -13.82 32.65
C GLU A 567 -29.02 -13.22 31.23
N ASP A 568 -29.51 -11.98 31.09
CA ASP A 568 -29.62 -11.25 29.82
C ASP A 568 -29.11 -9.81 29.98
N ILE A 569 -27.99 -9.50 29.31
CA ILE A 569 -27.37 -8.16 29.38
C ILE A 569 -28.30 -7.08 28.80
N ILE A 570 -29.08 -7.40 27.78
CA ILE A 570 -29.91 -6.43 27.06
C ILE A 570 -31.07 -5.95 27.92
N GLU A 571 -31.73 -6.86 28.64
CA GLU A 571 -32.80 -6.49 29.60
C GLU A 571 -32.24 -5.75 30.82
N ASN A 572 -31.08 -6.19 31.31
CA ASN A 572 -30.48 -5.66 32.53
C ASN A 572 -29.61 -4.41 32.31
N TRP A 573 -29.41 -3.97 31.06
CA TRP A 573 -28.62 -2.79 30.71
C TRP A 573 -29.06 -1.52 31.46
N SER A 574 -30.37 -1.33 31.57
CA SER A 574 -30.97 -0.18 32.25
C SER A 574 -30.55 -0.06 33.73
N LEU A 575 -30.26 -1.19 34.39
CA LEU A 575 -29.85 -1.25 35.79
C LEU A 575 -28.46 -0.65 36.05
N ARG A 576 -27.64 -0.45 35.00
CA ARG A 576 -26.30 0.12 35.11
C ARG A 576 -26.10 1.40 34.32
N MET A 577 -27.06 1.80 33.48
CA MET A 577 -26.94 3.00 32.65
C MET A 577 -26.62 4.27 33.47
N ASN A 578 -27.31 4.50 34.59
CA ASN A 578 -27.05 5.68 35.43
C ASN A 578 -25.65 5.66 36.04
N SER A 579 -25.19 4.48 36.46
CA SER A 579 -23.83 4.30 36.98
C SER A 579 -22.77 4.57 35.92
N LEU A 580 -22.94 4.03 34.71
CA LEU A 580 -22.03 4.23 33.57
C LEU A 580 -22.00 5.70 33.13
N LYS A 581 -23.15 6.38 33.07
CA LYS A 581 -23.21 7.83 32.77
C LYS A 581 -22.47 8.65 33.83
N ASN A 582 -22.65 8.34 35.10
CA ASN A 582 -21.94 9.02 36.19
C ASN A 582 -20.42 8.76 36.10
N GLN A 583 -20.00 7.52 35.84
CA GLN A 583 -18.58 7.17 35.65
C GLN A 583 -17.97 7.89 34.44
N SER A 584 -18.72 8.01 33.34
CA SER A 584 -18.32 8.79 32.15
C SER A 584 -18.14 10.28 32.49
N GLN A 585 -19.04 10.86 33.29
CA GLN A 585 -18.92 12.25 33.74
C GLN A 585 -17.71 12.46 34.66
N VAL A 586 -17.45 11.52 35.58
CA VAL A 586 -16.26 11.56 36.44
C VAL A 586 -14.99 11.51 35.60
N LEU A 587 -14.92 10.59 34.64
CA LEU A 587 -13.81 10.47 33.70
C LEU A 587 -13.65 11.76 32.88
N SER A 588 -14.73 12.29 32.33
CA SER A 588 -14.76 13.57 31.62
C SER A 588 -14.18 14.71 32.45
N ARG A 589 -14.59 14.84 33.72
CA ARG A 589 -14.07 15.89 34.62
C ARG A 589 -12.61 15.70 34.98
N ALA A 590 -12.16 14.46 35.18
CA ALA A 590 -10.75 14.16 35.44
C ALA A 590 -9.88 14.53 34.23
N ILE A 591 -10.36 14.19 33.03
CA ILE A 591 -9.73 14.58 31.77
C ILE A 591 -9.59 16.11 31.68
N VAL A 592 -10.69 16.85 31.88
CA VAL A 592 -10.70 18.32 31.83
C VAL A 592 -9.81 18.94 32.92
N SER A 593 -9.86 18.42 34.15
CA SER A 593 -9.06 18.95 35.26
C SER A 593 -7.55 18.77 35.05
N GLU A 594 -7.11 17.65 34.46
CA GLU A 594 -5.70 17.42 34.15
C GLU A 594 -5.21 18.37 33.06
N MET A 595 -6.12 18.73 32.15
CA MET A 595 -5.86 19.67 31.09
C MET A 595 -5.79 21.12 31.60
N ASP A 596 -6.72 21.52 32.47
CA ASP A 596 -6.80 22.88 33.06
C ASP A 596 -5.69 23.16 34.10
N ALA A 597 -4.90 22.15 34.49
CA ALA A 597 -3.87 22.30 35.50
C ALA A 597 -2.77 23.31 35.08
N PRO A 598 -2.26 24.14 36.02
CA PRO A 598 -1.62 25.43 35.73
C PRO A 598 -0.25 25.31 35.05
N ILE A 599 -0.25 25.23 33.71
CA ILE A 599 0.89 25.54 32.82
C ILE A 599 0.40 26.35 31.59
N THR A 600 -0.90 26.59 31.43
CA THR A 600 -1.41 27.46 30.35
C THR A 600 -0.85 28.88 30.54
N PRO A 601 -0.19 29.47 29.53
CA PRO A 601 0.36 30.82 29.65
C PRO A 601 -0.76 31.80 30.01
N ALA A 602 -0.47 32.75 30.92
CA ALA A 602 -1.44 33.75 31.41
C ALA A 602 -2.00 34.68 30.31
N LYS A 603 -1.47 34.59 29.08
CA LYS A 603 -1.94 35.26 27.87
C LYS A 603 -1.89 34.29 26.70
N PHE A 604 -2.89 34.36 25.83
CA PHE A 604 -2.95 33.60 24.58
C PHE A 604 -1.76 33.97 23.66
N THR A 605 -0.97 32.98 23.23
CA THR A 605 0.27 33.19 22.45
C THR A 605 0.02 33.04 20.95
N ASP A 606 0.94 33.56 20.13
CA ASP A 606 0.96 33.41 18.67
C ASP A 606 1.92 32.32 18.17
N ASP A 607 2.68 31.67 19.07
CA ASP A 607 3.57 30.56 18.76
C ASP A 607 2.97 29.21 19.16
N ARG A 608 2.85 28.30 18.19
CA ARG A 608 2.39 26.93 18.41
C ARG A 608 3.27 26.15 19.41
N ASN A 609 4.56 26.51 19.56
CA ASN A 609 5.48 25.84 20.47
C ASN A 609 5.18 26.10 21.95
N ASP A 610 4.39 27.13 22.27
CA ASP A 610 3.98 27.42 23.65
C ASP A 610 2.89 26.47 24.15
N PHE A 611 2.25 25.73 23.24
CA PHE A 611 1.29 24.69 23.59
C PHE A 611 2.04 23.40 23.92
N VAL A 612 1.72 22.77 25.06
CA VAL A 612 2.32 21.51 25.51
C VAL A 612 1.27 20.42 25.54
N SER A 613 1.51 19.29 24.86
CA SER A 613 0.61 18.13 24.92
C SER A 613 0.72 17.44 26.26
N ARG A 614 -0.42 17.16 26.89
CA ARG A 614 -0.52 16.30 28.07
C ARG A 614 -1.10 14.95 27.71
N VAL A 615 -0.50 13.90 28.24
CA VAL A 615 -1.13 12.59 28.24
C VAL A 615 -2.17 12.59 29.34
N VAL A 616 -3.43 12.48 28.95
CA VAL A 616 -4.51 12.36 29.90
C VAL A 616 -4.53 10.92 30.45
N PRO A 617 -4.67 10.71 31.77
CA PRO A 617 -4.74 9.38 32.35
C PRO A 617 -6.04 8.68 31.92
N TYR A 618 -5.97 7.91 30.84
CA TYR A 618 -7.05 7.04 30.37
C TYR A 618 -6.61 5.59 30.49
N GLU A 619 -6.84 5.02 31.67
CA GLU A 619 -6.56 3.61 31.93
C GLU A 619 -7.75 2.75 31.53
N THR A 620 -7.47 1.75 30.70
CA THR A 620 -8.45 0.75 30.27
C THR A 620 -8.34 -0.50 31.11
N GLU A 621 -9.38 -1.33 31.06
CA GLU A 621 -9.39 -2.63 31.72
C GLU A 621 -8.17 -3.50 31.38
N THR A 622 -7.58 -4.09 32.42
CA THR A 622 -6.40 -4.99 32.36
C THR A 622 -6.78 -6.46 32.49
N HIS A 623 -8.06 -6.80 32.33
CA HIS A 623 -8.56 -8.15 32.57
C HIS A 623 -7.87 -9.17 31.64
N LYS A 624 -7.42 -10.31 32.20
CA LYS A 624 -6.65 -11.33 31.47
C LYS A 624 -7.35 -11.86 30.20
N ASP A 625 -8.68 -11.75 30.15
CA ASP A 625 -9.50 -12.29 29.07
C ASP A 625 -10.22 -11.23 28.23
N ASN A 626 -9.85 -9.94 28.34
CA ASN A 626 -10.48 -8.83 27.59
C ASN A 626 -11.99 -8.70 27.84
N LEU A 627 -12.37 -8.00 28.92
CA LEU A 627 -13.75 -7.76 29.34
C LEU A 627 -14.59 -7.12 28.23
N SER A 628 -14.00 -6.20 27.46
CA SER A 628 -14.68 -5.45 26.41
C SER A 628 -15.13 -6.35 25.27
N LEU A 629 -14.24 -7.25 24.82
CA LEU A 629 -14.57 -8.24 23.78
C LEU A 629 -15.62 -9.25 24.27
N LYS A 630 -15.51 -9.69 25.53
CA LYS A 630 -16.53 -10.54 26.16
C LYS A 630 -17.90 -9.87 26.21
N PHE A 631 -17.93 -8.59 26.61
CA PHE A 631 -19.15 -7.81 26.70
C PHE A 631 -19.80 -7.65 25.33
N TRP A 632 -19.04 -7.27 24.30
CA TRP A 632 -19.53 -7.18 22.93
C TRP A 632 -20.10 -8.51 22.42
N SER A 633 -19.33 -9.59 22.57
CA SER A 633 -19.75 -10.92 22.15
C SER A 633 -21.05 -11.34 22.83
N ARG A 634 -21.16 -11.13 24.15
CA ARG A 634 -22.36 -11.49 24.91
C ARG A 634 -23.57 -10.64 24.54
N ALA A 635 -23.39 -9.33 24.32
CA ALA A 635 -24.47 -8.45 23.88
C ALA A 635 -25.06 -8.89 22.53
N LEU A 636 -24.23 -9.30 21.56
CA LEU A 636 -24.68 -9.86 20.28
C LEU A 636 -25.49 -11.14 20.48
N VAL A 637 -25.00 -12.08 21.30
CA VAL A 637 -25.72 -13.33 21.58
C VAL A 637 -27.07 -13.04 22.22
N ASP A 638 -27.10 -12.26 23.30
CA ASP A 638 -28.31 -11.99 24.06
C ASP A 638 -29.34 -11.24 23.20
N PHE A 639 -28.91 -10.24 22.42
CA PHE A 639 -29.80 -9.49 21.54
C PHE A 639 -30.41 -10.34 20.42
N THR A 640 -29.67 -11.30 19.86
CA THR A 640 -30.12 -12.10 18.71
C THR A 640 -30.82 -13.40 19.09
N THR A 641 -30.59 -13.91 20.30
CA THR A 641 -31.11 -15.22 20.74
C THR A 641 -32.17 -15.14 21.82
N LYS A 642 -32.20 -14.07 22.62
CA LYS A 642 -33.16 -13.92 23.72
C LYS A 642 -34.21 -12.88 23.34
N GLY A 643 -35.48 -13.29 23.31
CA GLY A 643 -36.60 -12.41 23.02
C GLY A 643 -36.70 -11.91 21.58
N ARG A 644 -37.78 -11.18 21.30
CA ARG A 644 -37.99 -10.47 20.03
C ARG A 644 -37.29 -9.11 20.07
N TRP A 645 -36.97 -8.55 18.91
CA TRP A 645 -36.38 -7.21 18.81
C TRP A 645 -37.43 -6.12 19.10
N SER A 646 -37.78 -5.99 20.38
CA SER A 646 -38.68 -4.95 20.87
C SER A 646 -37.97 -3.59 20.92
N PRO A 647 -38.70 -2.46 20.89
CA PRO A 647 -38.09 -1.13 20.98
C PRO A 647 -37.19 -0.96 22.21
N GLY A 648 -37.55 -1.54 23.36
CA GLY A 648 -36.72 -1.50 24.57
C GLY A 648 -35.38 -2.22 24.37
N ARG A 649 -35.40 -3.44 23.83
CA ARG A 649 -34.18 -4.22 23.58
C ARG A 649 -33.28 -3.59 22.52
N ILE A 650 -33.88 -3.05 21.45
CA ILE A 650 -33.13 -2.33 20.42
C ILE A 650 -32.46 -1.10 21.03
N THR A 651 -33.11 -0.41 21.98
CA THR A 651 -32.56 0.81 22.60
C THR A 651 -31.33 0.44 23.42
N SER A 652 -31.43 -0.60 24.25
CA SER A 652 -30.31 -1.12 25.02
C SER A 652 -29.15 -1.54 24.12
N PHE A 653 -29.42 -2.24 23.02
CA PHE A 653 -28.38 -2.70 22.10
C PHE A 653 -27.68 -1.53 21.40
N LEU A 654 -28.43 -0.52 20.90
CA LEU A 654 -27.85 0.69 20.32
C LEU A 654 -26.98 1.45 21.32
N GLN A 655 -27.42 1.54 22.58
CA GLN A 655 -26.65 2.18 23.65
C GLN A 655 -25.37 1.43 23.99
N ILE A 656 -25.41 0.09 24.01
CA ILE A 656 -24.22 -0.75 24.22
C ILE A 656 -23.23 -0.58 23.06
N HIS A 657 -23.72 -0.58 21.81
CA HIS A 657 -22.90 -0.36 20.62
C HIS A 657 -22.23 1.02 20.64
N ALA A 658 -23.01 2.08 20.91
CA ALA A 658 -22.48 3.44 21.05
C ALA A 658 -21.48 3.56 22.21
N PHE A 659 -21.77 2.96 23.36
CA PHE A 659 -20.86 2.94 24.52
C PHE A 659 -19.54 2.24 24.24
N LEU A 660 -19.54 1.10 23.56
CA LEU A 660 -18.31 0.38 23.24
C LEU A 660 -17.46 1.11 22.19
N ARG A 661 -18.09 1.88 21.30
CA ARG A 661 -17.40 2.73 20.34
C ARG A 661 -16.85 4.02 20.96
N ASP A 662 -17.60 4.59 21.89
CA ASP A 662 -17.27 5.81 22.63
C ASP A 662 -17.77 5.72 24.08
N PRO A 663 -16.93 5.24 25.03
CA PRO A 663 -17.32 5.10 26.43
C PRO A 663 -17.53 6.43 27.17
N VAL A 664 -17.16 7.57 26.58
CA VAL A 664 -17.18 8.87 27.25
C VAL A 664 -18.37 9.70 26.82
N SER A 665 -18.59 9.88 25.51
CA SER A 665 -19.70 10.68 24.98
C SER A 665 -20.81 9.86 24.32
N GLY A 666 -20.58 8.58 23.98
CA GLY A 666 -21.54 7.78 23.22
C GLY A 666 -22.90 7.59 23.90
N LEU A 667 -22.99 7.75 25.23
CA LEU A 667 -24.25 7.69 25.97
C LEU A 667 -24.99 9.04 26.08
N ARG A 668 -24.46 10.13 25.51
CA ARG A 668 -25.07 11.47 25.50
C ARG A 668 -25.94 11.71 24.25
N GLU A 669 -25.91 10.79 23.30
CA GLU A 669 -26.55 10.91 21.99
C GLU A 669 -28.09 10.72 22.05
N ASN A 670 -28.79 11.20 21.03
CA ASN A 670 -30.23 10.97 20.88
C ASN A 670 -30.50 9.61 20.22
N PHE A 671 -30.99 8.65 21.01
CA PHE A 671 -31.29 7.29 20.56
C PHE A 671 -32.67 7.13 19.89
N GLU A 672 -33.56 8.13 19.95
CA GLU A 672 -34.89 8.04 19.34
C GLU A 672 -34.81 7.99 17.81
N SER A 673 -34.00 8.86 17.22
CA SER A 673 -33.76 8.88 15.76
C SER A 673 -33.10 7.57 15.29
N ARG A 674 -32.15 7.05 16.06
CA ARG A 674 -31.45 5.80 15.74
C ARG A 674 -32.40 4.60 15.84
N MET A 675 -33.25 4.59 16.86
CA MET A 675 -34.30 3.59 17.00
C MET A 675 -35.24 3.60 15.80
N ASP A 676 -35.72 4.78 15.40
CA ASP A 676 -36.63 4.92 14.27
C ASP A 676 -35.99 4.43 12.96
N ASN A 677 -34.75 4.83 12.68
CA ASN A 677 -34.00 4.33 11.52
C ASN A 677 -33.76 2.82 11.60
N PHE A 678 -33.44 2.28 12.78
CA PHE A 678 -33.25 0.84 12.99
C PHE A 678 -34.54 0.06 12.71
N LEU A 679 -35.68 0.50 13.24
CA LEU A 679 -36.98 -0.13 13.02
C LEU A 679 -37.42 -0.07 11.55
N LYS A 680 -37.17 1.06 10.87
CA LYS A 680 -37.46 1.22 9.45
C LYS A 680 -36.66 0.25 8.59
N LEU A 681 -35.37 0.12 8.84
CA LEU A 681 -34.51 -0.85 8.15
C LEU A 681 -34.92 -2.29 8.50
N LEU A 682 -35.21 -2.58 9.77
CA LEU A 682 -35.63 -3.91 10.24
C LEU A 682 -36.93 -4.38 9.58
N THR A 683 -37.92 -3.49 9.46
CA THR A 683 -39.25 -3.83 8.93
C THR A 683 -39.15 -4.49 7.56
N ASN A 684 -38.26 -3.98 6.70
CA ASN A 684 -38.05 -4.48 5.34
C ASN A 684 -37.23 -5.78 5.27
N LEU A 685 -36.66 -6.26 6.38
CA LEU A 685 -35.77 -7.43 6.47
C LEU A 685 -36.33 -8.57 7.31
N THR A 686 -37.52 -8.39 7.90
CA THR A 686 -38.06 -9.27 8.95
C THR A 686 -38.17 -10.72 8.48
N LYS A 687 -38.65 -10.93 7.24
CA LYS A 687 -38.86 -12.26 6.67
C LYS A 687 -37.54 -12.99 6.43
N GLU A 688 -36.58 -12.32 5.82
CA GLU A 688 -35.24 -12.82 5.52
C GLU A 688 -34.45 -13.12 6.81
N LEU A 689 -34.67 -12.33 7.87
CA LEU A 689 -34.06 -12.53 9.18
C LEU A 689 -34.58 -13.78 9.89
N GLU A 690 -35.89 -14.07 9.81
CA GLU A 690 -36.49 -15.28 10.39
C GLU A 690 -35.92 -16.56 9.78
N GLU A 691 -35.61 -16.53 8.47
CA GLU A 691 -35.04 -17.64 7.71
C GLU A 691 -33.50 -17.77 7.89
N SER A 692 -32.86 -16.86 8.62
CA SER A 692 -31.40 -16.76 8.72
C SER A 692 -30.78 -17.42 9.96
N GLY A 693 -29.60 -18.02 9.77
CA GLY A 693 -28.81 -18.61 10.85
C GLY A 693 -28.31 -17.57 11.85
N ARG A 694 -28.04 -18.01 13.09
CA ARG A 694 -27.63 -17.15 14.21
C ARG A 694 -26.48 -16.19 13.87
N ALA A 695 -25.40 -16.68 13.26
CA ALA A 695 -24.23 -15.86 12.91
C ALA A 695 -24.61 -14.70 11.96
N ARG A 696 -25.49 -14.94 10.97
CA ARG A 696 -25.97 -13.87 10.08
C ARG A 696 -26.85 -12.86 10.82
N ARG A 697 -27.65 -13.29 11.79
CA ARG A 697 -28.43 -12.38 12.63
C ARG A 697 -27.55 -11.49 13.49
N GLU A 698 -26.44 -12.02 14.02
CA GLU A 698 -25.43 -11.23 14.74
C GLU A 698 -24.78 -10.18 13.83
N ASP A 699 -24.41 -10.57 12.60
CA ASP A 699 -23.85 -9.64 11.60
C ASP A 699 -24.84 -8.54 11.18
N VAL A 700 -26.11 -8.91 10.93
CA VAL A 700 -27.15 -7.94 10.57
C VAL A 700 -27.50 -7.02 11.75
N ALA A 701 -27.54 -7.53 12.99
CA ALA A 701 -27.80 -6.72 14.17
C ALA A 701 -26.72 -5.66 14.37
N ALA A 702 -25.44 -6.06 14.34
CA ALA A 702 -24.32 -5.13 14.42
C ALA A 702 -24.39 -4.10 13.28
N GLN A 703 -24.68 -4.56 12.06
CA GLN A 703 -24.72 -3.68 10.90
C GLN A 703 -25.88 -2.68 10.94
N LEU A 704 -27.06 -3.10 11.40
CA LEU A 704 -28.21 -2.23 11.62
C LEU A 704 -27.91 -1.14 12.63
N ALA A 705 -27.17 -1.45 13.71
CA ALA A 705 -26.77 -0.45 14.70
C ALA A 705 -25.85 0.62 14.11
N ALA A 706 -24.88 0.22 13.28
CA ALA A 706 -24.00 1.16 12.58
C ALA A 706 -24.75 2.02 11.55
N GLU A 707 -25.60 1.40 10.72
CA GLU A 707 -26.37 2.12 9.68
C GLU A 707 -27.37 3.10 10.29
N SER A 708 -28.06 2.69 11.36
CA SER A 708 -29.01 3.56 12.05
C SER A 708 -28.31 4.72 12.75
N SER A 709 -27.11 4.49 13.30
CA SER A 709 -26.28 5.56 13.88
C SER A 709 -25.92 6.62 12.85
N PHE A 710 -25.40 6.20 11.69
CA PHE A 710 -25.00 7.12 10.64
C PHE A 710 -26.19 7.87 10.04
N LEU A 711 -27.28 7.18 9.70
CA LEU A 711 -28.48 7.81 9.12
C LEU A 711 -29.14 8.83 10.05
N SER A 712 -28.87 8.75 11.36
CA SER A 712 -29.34 9.71 12.34
C SER A 712 -28.47 10.95 12.49
N GLN A 713 -27.32 11.02 11.83
CA GLN A 713 -26.49 12.22 11.86
C GLN A 713 -27.18 13.40 11.14
N PRO A 714 -27.22 14.60 11.74
CA PRO A 714 -27.83 15.77 11.13
C PRO A 714 -27.30 16.09 9.71
N LEU A 715 -25.99 15.98 9.50
CA LEU A 715 -25.38 16.28 8.20
C LEU A 715 -25.80 15.33 7.08
N VAL A 716 -26.19 14.09 7.42
CA VAL A 716 -26.61 13.08 6.44
C VAL A 716 -27.94 13.46 5.82
N SER A 717 -28.82 14.14 6.57
CA SER A 717 -30.07 14.66 6.02
C SER A 717 -29.88 15.76 4.98
N ASN A 718 -28.72 16.43 5.00
CA ASN A 718 -28.34 17.50 4.08
C ASN A 718 -27.29 17.05 3.04
N ALA A 719 -27.11 15.74 2.87
CA ALA A 719 -26.13 15.18 1.93
C ALA A 719 -26.32 15.77 0.53
N SER A 720 -25.25 16.31 -0.02
CA SER A 720 -25.23 16.96 -1.32
C SER A 720 -24.71 16.04 -2.42
N TYR A 721 -23.94 15.02 -2.06
CA TYR A 721 -23.29 14.12 -2.99
C TYR A 721 -23.02 12.75 -2.35
N VAL A 722 -23.14 11.66 -3.11
CA VAL A 722 -22.61 10.35 -2.76
C VAL A 722 -21.65 9.91 -3.84
N HIS A 723 -20.37 9.76 -3.50
CA HIS A 723 -19.39 9.19 -4.41
C HIS A 723 -19.28 7.68 -4.21
N PHE A 724 -19.32 6.91 -5.29
CA PHE A 724 -19.01 5.49 -5.26
C PHE A 724 -17.57 5.24 -5.73
N SER A 725 -16.76 4.66 -4.85
CA SER A 725 -15.37 4.31 -5.13
C SER A 725 -15.12 2.86 -4.76
N GLY A 726 -15.10 1.99 -5.77
CA GLY A 726 -15.02 0.54 -5.55
C GLY A 726 -16.20 0.03 -4.72
N ASP A 727 -15.91 -0.35 -3.49
CA ASP A 727 -16.86 -0.82 -2.49
C ASP A 727 -17.18 0.25 -1.43
N GLN A 728 -16.83 1.52 -1.62
CA GLN A 728 -17.11 2.60 -0.67
C GLN A 728 -18.21 3.54 -1.15
N GLN A 729 -18.99 4.04 -0.19
CA GLN A 729 -19.98 5.11 -0.38
C GLN A 729 -19.55 6.31 0.46
N LEU A 730 -19.09 7.36 -0.21
CA LEU A 730 -18.59 8.57 0.45
C LEU A 730 -19.68 9.63 0.37
N VAL A 731 -20.42 9.78 1.48
CA VAL A 731 -21.49 10.78 1.59
C VAL A 731 -20.87 12.13 1.93
N CYS A 732 -21.03 13.09 1.04
CA CYS A 732 -20.54 14.45 1.21
C CYS A 732 -21.68 15.44 1.38
N SER A 733 -21.45 16.45 2.23
CA SER A 733 -22.31 17.62 2.39
C SER A 733 -21.48 18.89 2.29
N TYR A 734 -22.12 20.02 2.04
CA TYR A 734 -21.48 21.32 2.13
C TYR A 734 -21.72 21.89 3.52
N VAL A 735 -20.63 22.21 4.20
CA VAL A 735 -20.63 22.79 5.53
C VAL A 735 -20.18 24.24 5.42
N ASP A 736 -20.75 25.11 6.25
CA ASP A 736 -20.31 26.49 6.36
C ASP A 736 -18.83 26.55 6.76
N PHE A 737 -18.07 27.37 6.03
CA PHE A 737 -16.64 27.52 6.23
C PHE A 737 -16.25 27.92 7.65
N PHE A 738 -17.13 28.66 8.35
CA PHE A 738 -16.86 29.22 9.67
C PHE A 738 -17.39 28.36 10.83
N ASP A 739 -18.30 27.42 10.56
CA ASP A 739 -18.98 26.62 11.59
C ASP A 739 -18.19 25.37 12.03
N MET A 740 -17.00 25.16 11.47
CA MET A 740 -16.19 23.97 11.74
C MET A 740 -15.15 24.19 12.83
N ALA A 741 -15.31 23.47 13.93
CA ALA A 741 -14.30 23.39 14.96
C ALA A 741 -13.12 22.49 14.53
N ARG A 742 -11.93 22.81 15.04
CA ARG A 742 -10.68 22.12 14.74
C ARG A 742 -10.44 20.97 15.71
N SER A 743 -9.96 19.83 15.22
CA SER A 743 -9.46 18.74 16.07
C SER A 743 -7.98 18.89 16.41
N GLU A 744 -7.20 19.60 15.58
CA GLU A 744 -5.74 19.70 15.70
C GLU A 744 -5.18 20.92 14.95
N PHE A 745 -3.91 21.25 15.23
CA PHE A 745 -3.13 22.21 14.45
C PHE A 745 -2.74 21.67 13.07
N SER A 746 -2.59 22.55 12.09
CA SER A 746 -2.07 22.23 10.77
C SER A 746 -0.53 22.12 10.77
N CYS A 747 0.04 21.45 9.77
CA CYS A 747 1.48 21.47 9.50
C CYS A 747 1.80 22.59 8.51
N PRO A 748 2.45 23.68 8.93
CA PRO A 748 2.59 24.87 8.10
C PRO A 748 3.39 24.61 6.81
N GLU A 749 4.36 23.70 6.82
CA GLU A 749 5.12 23.31 5.63
C GLU A 749 4.24 22.60 4.59
N ILE A 750 3.33 21.73 5.03
CA ILE A 750 2.36 21.06 4.15
C ILE A 750 1.37 22.07 3.59
N VAL A 751 0.89 23.00 4.43
CA VAL A 751 0.00 24.09 4.00
C VAL A 751 0.67 24.92 2.90
N ILE A 752 1.92 25.32 3.08
CA ILE A 752 2.68 26.06 2.08
C ILE A 752 2.88 25.25 0.79
N GLY A 753 3.16 23.94 0.89
CA GLY A 753 3.19 23.05 -0.26
C GLY A 753 1.86 23.04 -1.03
N MET A 754 0.73 22.90 -0.32
CA MET A 754 -0.61 22.94 -0.91
C MET A 754 -0.94 24.29 -1.56
N VAL A 755 -0.51 25.41 -0.96
CA VAL A 755 -0.59 26.74 -1.59
C VAL A 755 0.16 26.72 -2.92
N GLY A 756 1.40 26.25 -2.94
CA GLY A 756 2.20 26.13 -4.17
C GLY A 756 1.52 25.27 -5.24
N ASP A 757 0.96 24.12 -4.86
CA ASP A 757 0.26 23.21 -5.77
C ASP A 757 -0.98 23.89 -6.40
N ILE A 758 -1.78 24.60 -5.60
CA ILE A 758 -2.96 25.34 -6.05
C ILE A 758 -2.57 26.48 -7.00
N LEU A 759 -1.46 27.18 -6.73
CA LEU A 759 -1.00 28.28 -7.58
C LEU A 759 -0.44 27.77 -8.93
N ASN A 760 0.18 26.59 -8.94
CA ASN A 760 0.85 26.01 -10.12
C ASN A 760 -0.09 25.14 -10.98
N CYS A 761 -1.12 24.50 -10.39
CA CYS A 761 -2.07 23.66 -11.10
C CYS A 761 -3.36 24.44 -11.40
N ARG A 762 -3.39 25.19 -12.51
CA ARG A 762 -4.61 25.88 -12.96
C ARG A 762 -5.42 25.01 -13.91
N THR A 763 -6.60 24.59 -13.48
CA THR A 763 -7.66 24.03 -14.35
C THR A 763 -8.94 24.86 -14.16
N GLY A 764 -9.18 25.83 -15.04
CA GLY A 764 -10.39 26.68 -15.01
C GLY A 764 -10.44 27.67 -13.84
N ASP A 765 -11.65 28.12 -13.49
CA ASP A 765 -11.93 29.08 -12.40
C ASP A 765 -12.44 28.41 -11.10
N GLU A 766 -12.72 27.11 -11.12
CA GLU A 766 -13.25 26.37 -9.95
C GLU A 766 -12.12 25.83 -9.07
N ILE A 767 -12.19 26.12 -7.76
CA ILE A 767 -11.25 25.59 -6.77
C ILE A 767 -11.76 24.23 -6.31
N LEU A 768 -11.14 23.16 -6.80
CA LEU A 768 -11.47 21.79 -6.42
C LEU A 768 -10.61 21.35 -5.24
N ILE A 769 -11.25 20.88 -4.17
CA ILE A 769 -10.56 20.26 -3.05
C ILE A 769 -11.05 18.85 -2.82
N ALA A 770 -10.19 18.04 -2.22
CA ALA A 770 -10.65 16.81 -1.62
C ALA A 770 -11.56 17.13 -0.43
N PRO A 771 -12.70 16.44 -0.27
CA PRO A 771 -13.60 16.68 0.84
C PRO A 771 -12.88 16.55 2.19
N ILE A 772 -13.21 17.44 3.12
CA ILE A 772 -12.68 17.44 4.50
C ILE A 772 -13.52 16.48 5.33
N ALA A 773 -12.90 15.56 6.07
CA ALA A 773 -13.66 14.63 6.91
C ALA A 773 -14.17 15.35 8.15
N VAL A 774 -15.48 15.28 8.41
CA VAL A 774 -16.13 15.92 9.54
C VAL A 774 -17.01 14.93 10.30
N ALA A 775 -17.09 15.08 11.61
CA ALA A 775 -18.01 14.33 12.46
C ALA A 775 -18.76 15.27 13.42
N ASN A 776 -19.94 14.84 13.85
CA ASN A 776 -20.65 15.47 14.96
C ASN A 776 -20.15 14.89 16.27
N ILE A 777 -19.74 15.74 17.22
CA ILE A 777 -19.26 15.29 18.52
C ILE A 777 -19.88 16.12 19.64
N HIS A 778 -20.06 15.49 20.80
CA HIS A 778 -20.47 16.14 22.04
C HIS A 778 -19.22 16.59 22.81
N PRO A 779 -19.00 17.91 23.00
CA PRO A 779 -17.82 18.38 23.71
C PRO A 779 -17.81 17.88 25.16
N ILE A 780 -16.61 17.62 25.68
CA ILE A 780 -16.44 17.23 27.08
C ILE A 780 -16.66 18.45 28.00
N CYS A 781 -16.26 19.64 27.54
CA CYS A 781 -16.26 20.89 28.30
C CYS A 781 -17.54 21.74 28.16
N SER A 782 -18.43 21.47 27.20
CA SER A 782 -19.74 22.14 27.12
C SER A 782 -20.85 21.20 27.56
N SER A 783 -21.79 21.71 28.37
CA SER A 783 -22.91 20.89 28.87
C SER A 783 -24.01 20.69 27.84
N HIS A 784 -23.97 21.40 26.70
CA HIS A 784 -25.00 21.33 25.66
C HIS A 784 -24.42 21.42 24.23
N ASP A 785 -25.16 20.77 23.33
CA ASP A 785 -25.08 20.68 21.86
C ASP A 785 -23.91 19.93 21.21
N SER A 786 -24.24 19.13 20.19
CA SER A 786 -23.27 18.49 19.30
C SER A 786 -22.69 19.54 18.34
N ARG A 787 -21.36 19.59 18.21
CA ARG A 787 -20.67 20.47 17.24
C ARG A 787 -20.08 19.67 16.08
N GLN A 788 -19.91 20.32 14.94
CA GLN A 788 -19.20 19.76 13.79
C GLN A 788 -17.70 19.97 13.96
N VAL A 789 -16.93 18.90 13.89
CA VAL A 789 -15.48 18.91 14.11
C VAL A 789 -14.78 18.31 12.90
N ILE A 790 -13.74 18.98 12.44
CA ILE A 790 -12.85 18.46 11.39
C ILE A 790 -12.04 17.31 11.97
N ILE A 791 -12.13 16.12 11.40
CA ILE A 791 -11.39 14.92 11.84
C ILE A 791 -10.12 14.73 11.00
N ASP A 792 -10.22 14.98 9.69
CA ASP A 792 -9.09 15.05 8.76
C ASP A 792 -9.28 16.18 7.76
N GLY A 793 -8.19 16.85 7.39
CA GLY A 793 -8.21 17.96 6.43
C GLY A 793 -7.87 19.32 7.03
N ASN A 794 -7.33 19.34 8.25
CA ASN A 794 -6.82 20.53 8.94
C ASN A 794 -5.88 21.38 8.05
N ASN A 795 -4.95 20.75 7.32
CA ASN A 795 -4.07 21.45 6.38
C ASN A 795 -4.84 22.10 5.21
N ARG A 796 -5.90 21.45 4.70
CA ARG A 796 -6.68 21.94 3.55
C ARG A 796 -7.50 23.14 3.95
N ILE A 797 -8.19 23.08 5.09
CA ILE A 797 -8.98 24.22 5.56
C ILE A 797 -8.06 25.40 5.89
N THR A 798 -6.90 25.16 6.55
CA THR A 798 -5.92 26.23 6.82
C THR A 798 -5.39 26.84 5.52
N THR A 799 -5.17 26.03 4.48
CA THR A 799 -4.76 26.52 3.15
C THR A 799 -5.81 27.46 2.56
N LEU A 800 -7.09 27.09 2.59
CA LEU A 800 -8.18 27.93 2.09
C LEU A 800 -8.35 29.20 2.92
N THR A 801 -8.28 29.09 4.25
CA THR A 801 -8.37 30.25 5.16
C THR A 801 -7.22 31.22 4.92
N PHE A 802 -6.00 30.71 4.72
CA PHE A 802 -4.83 31.53 4.41
C PHE A 802 -4.96 32.22 3.04
N LEU A 803 -5.37 31.51 2.00
CA LEU A 803 -5.58 32.11 0.67
C LEU A 803 -6.71 33.14 0.67
N LYS A 804 -7.78 32.91 1.43
CA LYS A 804 -8.87 33.87 1.64
C LYS A 804 -8.37 35.12 2.36
N PHE A 805 -7.58 34.97 3.43
CA PHE A 805 -6.92 36.09 4.10
C PHE A 805 -6.07 36.91 3.13
N VAL A 806 -5.18 36.26 2.36
CA VAL A 806 -4.32 36.94 1.38
C VAL A 806 -5.15 37.64 0.31
N SER A 807 -6.30 37.09 -0.09
CA SER A 807 -7.20 37.72 -1.08
C SER A 807 -7.88 38.99 -0.55
N ILE A 808 -8.10 39.12 0.76
CA ILE A 808 -8.80 40.25 1.39
C ILE A 808 -7.81 41.34 1.80
N TYR A 809 -6.72 40.98 2.47
CA TYR A 809 -5.79 41.94 3.09
C TYR A 809 -4.50 42.15 2.28
N GLY A 810 -4.18 41.23 1.38
CA GLY A 810 -2.91 41.23 0.65
C GLY A 810 -1.68 40.95 1.53
N LEU A 811 -0.51 40.77 0.89
CA LEU A 811 0.78 40.55 1.56
C LEU A 811 1.77 41.72 1.38
N SER A 812 1.29 42.90 0.98
CA SER A 812 2.14 44.04 0.61
C SER A 812 2.93 44.65 1.78
N LYS A 813 2.57 44.35 3.03
CA LYS A 813 3.28 44.75 4.25
C LYS A 813 3.33 43.60 5.24
N LEU A 814 4.31 42.72 5.08
CA LEU A 814 4.49 41.55 5.95
C LEU A 814 4.58 41.93 7.43
N GLU A 815 5.18 43.06 7.78
CA GLU A 815 5.28 43.56 9.17
C GLU A 815 3.91 43.79 9.84
N LYS A 816 2.87 44.10 9.07
CA LYS A 816 1.49 44.30 9.58
C LYS A 816 0.60 43.06 9.39
N ALA A 817 1.13 41.99 8.81
CA ALA A 817 0.32 40.85 8.43
C ALA A 817 -0.23 40.08 9.66
N GLU A 818 0.45 40.11 10.80
CA GLU A 818 -0.05 39.51 12.05
C GLU A 818 -1.21 40.31 12.67
N ASP A 819 -1.14 41.64 12.66
CA ASP A 819 -2.23 42.51 13.08
C ASP A 819 -3.46 42.32 12.18
N ASN A 820 -3.23 42.26 10.86
CA ASN A 820 -4.27 41.97 9.88
C ASN A 820 -4.87 40.56 10.07
N LEU A 821 -4.05 39.55 10.40
CA LEU A 821 -4.52 38.20 10.71
C LEU A 821 -5.40 38.20 11.96
N ARG A 822 -5.02 38.97 12.99
CA ARG A 822 -5.79 39.10 14.23
C ARG A 822 -7.14 39.74 13.97
N GLU A 823 -7.17 40.83 13.19
CA GLU A 823 -8.40 41.47 12.72
C GLU A 823 -9.24 40.51 11.88
N TYR A 824 -8.64 39.83 10.91
CA TYR A 824 -9.33 38.85 10.05
C TYR A 824 -9.99 37.73 10.85
N CYS A 825 -9.28 37.14 11.83
CA CYS A 825 -9.83 36.08 12.65
C CYS A 825 -11.00 36.58 13.50
N ARG A 826 -10.86 37.77 14.11
CA ARG A 826 -11.93 38.40 14.89
C ARG A 826 -13.16 38.69 14.05
N ASP A 827 -12.99 39.33 12.89
CA ASP A 827 -14.08 39.78 12.03
C ASP A 827 -14.79 38.60 11.35
N SER A 828 -14.07 37.50 11.14
CA SER A 828 -14.60 36.26 10.56
C SER A 828 -15.16 35.27 11.59
N GLY A 829 -15.05 35.56 12.89
CA GLY A 829 -15.46 34.64 13.95
C GLY A 829 -14.58 33.39 14.08
N PHE A 830 -13.36 33.41 13.53
CA PHE A 830 -12.43 32.30 13.69
C PHE A 830 -11.90 32.23 15.11
N GLY A 831 -12.01 31.04 15.70
CA GLY A 831 -11.46 30.78 17.02
C GLY A 831 -9.94 30.97 17.10
N PRO A 832 -9.41 31.19 18.30
CA PRO A 832 -8.00 31.42 18.58
C PRO A 832 -7.01 30.41 17.94
N VAL A 833 -7.42 29.15 17.75
CA VAL A 833 -6.60 28.11 17.11
C VAL A 833 -6.26 28.45 15.64
N TYR A 834 -7.20 29.02 14.89
CA TYR A 834 -6.97 29.43 13.51
C TYR A 834 -5.93 30.55 13.43
N PHE A 835 -5.97 31.51 14.36
CA PHE A 835 -5.00 32.60 14.40
C PHE A 835 -3.56 32.06 14.55
N VAL A 836 -3.33 31.14 15.49
CA VAL A 836 -2.01 30.53 15.71
C VAL A 836 -1.53 29.76 14.47
N ASP A 837 -2.39 28.96 13.85
CA ASP A 837 -2.06 28.21 12.63
C ASP A 837 -1.66 29.15 11.47
N LEU A 838 -2.43 30.23 11.26
CA LEU A 838 -2.16 31.20 10.21
C LEU A 838 -0.87 31.99 10.47
N CYS A 839 -0.58 32.32 11.73
CA CYS A 839 0.70 32.90 12.13
C CYS A 839 1.86 31.96 11.80
N ALA A 840 1.74 30.66 12.13
CA ALA A 840 2.79 29.68 11.81
C ALA A 840 3.02 29.53 10.30
N VAL A 841 1.95 29.51 9.49
CA VAL A 841 2.02 29.49 8.02
C VAL A 841 2.73 30.74 7.50
N LEU A 842 2.39 31.92 8.03
CA LEU A 842 3.01 33.18 7.65
C LEU A 842 4.52 33.20 7.97
N HIS A 843 4.92 32.64 9.12
CA HIS A 843 6.33 32.49 9.49
C HIS A 843 7.10 31.59 8.51
N VAL A 844 6.54 30.44 8.14
CA VAL A 844 7.16 29.55 7.13
C VAL A 844 7.23 30.22 5.76
N LEU A 845 6.19 30.95 5.36
CA LEU A 845 6.17 31.68 4.10
C LEU A 845 7.31 32.72 4.02
N ARG A 846 7.49 33.50 5.10
CA ARG A 846 8.54 34.52 5.20
C ARG A 846 9.95 33.93 5.12
N ASN A 847 10.19 32.84 5.84
CA ASN A 847 11.55 32.35 6.07
C ASN A 847 12.00 31.31 5.04
N ASN A 848 11.09 30.46 4.55
CA ASN A 848 11.45 29.22 3.87
C ASN A 848 10.78 29.05 2.48
N ALA A 849 9.93 29.97 2.03
CA ALA A 849 9.16 29.81 0.79
C ALA A 849 9.12 31.07 -0.10
N VAL A 850 10.30 31.62 -0.40
CA VAL A 850 10.47 32.87 -1.17
C VAL A 850 9.79 32.84 -2.56
N GLN A 851 9.80 31.69 -3.25
CA GLN A 851 9.17 31.56 -4.56
C GLN A 851 7.64 31.70 -4.49
N ILE A 852 7.00 31.04 -3.53
CA ILE A 852 5.56 31.10 -3.32
C ILE A 852 5.15 32.51 -2.85
N LEU A 853 5.95 33.11 -1.96
CA LEU A 853 5.76 34.49 -1.54
C LEU A 853 5.77 35.46 -2.73
N SER A 854 6.74 35.30 -3.65
CA SER A 854 6.81 36.11 -4.87
C SER A 854 5.58 35.92 -5.75
N GLN A 855 5.10 34.69 -5.94
CA GLN A 855 3.89 34.40 -6.71
C GLN A 855 2.64 35.06 -6.10
N LEU A 856 2.49 35.01 -4.78
CA LEU A 856 1.38 35.66 -4.08
C LEU A 856 1.44 37.20 -4.17
N GLN A 857 2.65 37.78 -4.26
CA GLN A 857 2.84 39.23 -4.38
C GLN A 857 2.68 39.76 -5.83
N THR A 858 2.94 38.92 -6.85
CA THR A 858 3.11 39.36 -8.25
C THR A 858 1.90 39.16 -9.17
N GLY A 859 0.75 38.70 -8.67
CA GLY A 859 -0.52 38.85 -9.39
C GLY A 859 -1.23 37.58 -9.86
N VAL A 860 -1.23 36.51 -9.05
CA VAL A 860 -2.25 35.46 -9.21
C VAL A 860 -3.62 36.06 -8.82
N SER A 861 -4.66 35.87 -9.65
CA SER A 861 -6.03 36.25 -9.30
C SER A 861 -6.52 35.38 -8.14
N LEU A 862 -6.51 35.94 -6.93
CA LEU A 862 -7.01 35.29 -5.71
C LEU A 862 -8.47 35.68 -5.41
N GLY A 863 -9.13 36.43 -6.30
CA GLY A 863 -10.48 36.96 -6.09
C GLY A 863 -11.52 35.89 -5.76
N HIS A 864 -11.38 34.69 -6.32
CA HIS A 864 -12.29 33.57 -6.06
C HIS A 864 -12.26 33.09 -4.59
N PHE A 865 -11.12 33.19 -3.89
CA PHE A 865 -11.01 32.75 -2.49
C PHE A 865 -11.77 33.66 -1.52
N LYS A 866 -11.95 34.93 -1.88
CA LYS A 866 -12.70 35.91 -1.07
C LYS A 866 -14.15 35.48 -0.85
N HIS A 867 -14.72 34.75 -1.80
CA HIS A 867 -16.13 34.41 -1.86
C HIS A 867 -16.45 33.01 -1.32
N ILE A 868 -15.46 32.25 -0.85
CA ILE A 868 -15.70 30.92 -0.27
C ILE A 868 -16.58 31.05 0.96
N THR A 869 -17.73 30.40 0.96
CA THR A 869 -18.72 30.34 2.05
C THR A 869 -18.93 28.91 2.53
N GLN A 870 -18.77 27.91 1.66
CA GLN A 870 -18.95 26.51 2.03
C GLN A 870 -17.85 25.64 1.46
N VAL A 871 -17.52 24.58 2.20
CA VAL A 871 -16.56 23.56 1.75
C VAL A 871 -17.23 22.19 1.63
N PRO A 872 -16.79 21.38 0.66
CA PRO A 872 -17.23 19.99 0.58
C PRO A 872 -16.61 19.21 1.74
N CYS A 873 -17.48 18.56 2.52
CA CYS A 873 -17.11 17.76 3.66
C CYS A 873 -17.61 16.33 3.50
N LEU A 874 -16.76 15.37 3.82
CA LEU A 874 -17.08 13.96 3.92
C LEU A 874 -17.60 13.66 5.33
N ILE A 875 -18.81 13.15 5.43
CA ILE A 875 -19.45 12.87 6.71
C ILE A 875 -18.92 11.55 7.26
N THR A 876 -18.52 11.54 8.53
CA THR A 876 -18.04 10.34 9.22
C THR A 876 -18.45 10.31 10.70
N GLU A 877 -18.20 9.20 11.38
CA GLU A 877 -18.24 9.08 12.83
C GLU A 877 -16.81 9.12 13.40
N GLU A 878 -16.56 9.93 14.44
CA GLU A 878 -15.22 10.06 15.06
C GLU A 878 -14.70 8.71 15.56
N ALA A 879 -15.57 7.91 16.18
CA ALA A 879 -15.19 6.60 16.73
C ALA A 879 -14.58 5.66 15.68
N SER A 880 -14.82 5.91 14.39
CA SER A 880 -14.29 5.15 13.25
C SER A 880 -12.88 5.59 12.81
N PHE A 881 -12.33 6.66 13.39
CA PHE A 881 -10.98 7.16 13.12
C PHE A 881 -10.01 6.71 14.20
N ILE A 882 -8.79 6.30 13.80
CA ILE A 882 -7.72 5.91 14.72
C ILE A 882 -6.54 6.84 14.48
N THR A 883 -6.18 7.59 15.52
CA THR A 883 -5.03 8.49 15.48
C THR A 883 -3.86 7.89 16.25
N LYS A 884 -2.73 7.73 15.57
CA LYS A 884 -1.45 7.39 16.19
C LYS A 884 -0.72 8.65 16.60
N VAL A 885 -0.32 8.73 17.86
CA VAL A 885 0.54 9.79 18.39
C VAL A 885 1.79 9.14 18.97
N LEU A 886 2.94 9.81 18.87
CA LEU A 886 4.17 9.37 19.54
C LEU A 886 4.39 10.24 20.78
N VAL A 887 4.45 9.62 21.96
CA VAL A 887 4.82 10.31 23.20
C VAL A 887 6.00 9.58 23.83
N ASN A 888 7.10 10.29 24.08
CA ASN A 888 8.34 9.74 24.65
C ASN A 888 8.90 8.52 23.90
N GLY A 889 8.68 8.44 22.58
CA GLY A 889 9.13 7.32 21.74
C GLY A 889 8.18 6.12 21.70
N GLU A 890 7.07 6.15 22.44
CA GLU A 890 6.02 5.13 22.38
C GLU A 890 4.86 5.56 21.47
N GLU A 891 4.45 4.68 20.56
CA GLU A 891 3.22 4.85 19.79
C GLU A 891 2.01 4.65 20.70
N ILE A 892 1.25 5.73 20.89
CA ILE A 892 -0.01 5.73 21.59
C ILE A 892 -1.15 5.87 20.59
N ALA A 893 -2.05 4.90 20.54
CA ALA A 893 -3.36 5.08 19.91
C ALA A 893 -4.22 5.89 20.88
N GLN A 894 -4.53 7.14 20.56
CA GLN A 894 -5.33 7.94 21.49
C GLN A 894 -6.77 7.40 21.58
N PRO A 895 -7.31 7.20 22.79
CA PRO A 895 -8.74 7.02 22.98
C PRO A 895 -9.47 8.33 22.60
N ILE A 896 -10.44 8.22 21.68
CA ILE A 896 -11.75 8.93 21.54
C ILE A 896 -11.83 10.46 21.78
N HIS A 897 -10.72 11.17 21.91
CA HIS A 897 -10.77 12.54 22.43
C HIS A 897 -9.98 13.54 21.60
N GLN A 898 -10.04 13.42 20.28
CA GLN A 898 -9.81 14.61 19.43
C GLN A 898 -10.88 15.68 19.68
N SER A 899 -12.02 15.28 20.24
CA SER A 899 -13.16 16.12 20.61
C SER A 899 -12.96 17.06 21.80
N ILE A 900 -11.94 16.82 22.63
CA ILE A 900 -11.56 17.76 23.69
C ILE A 900 -11.16 19.13 23.11
N PHE A 901 -10.73 19.16 21.85
CA PHE A 901 -10.03 20.29 21.21
C PHE A 901 -10.95 21.32 20.53
N ALA A 902 -12.28 21.12 20.56
CA ALA A 902 -13.26 21.86 19.76
C ALA A 902 -14.08 22.92 20.52
N THR A 903 -13.52 23.52 21.58
CA THR A 903 -14.17 24.66 22.27
C THR A 903 -13.51 25.98 21.92
N ASP A 904 -14.30 27.05 22.00
CA ASP A 904 -13.85 28.43 21.77
C ASP A 904 -12.83 28.90 22.84
N ASP A 905 -12.78 28.18 23.98
CA ASP A 905 -12.01 28.51 25.19
C ASP A 905 -10.71 27.69 25.39
N LEU A 906 -10.34 26.83 24.41
CA LEU A 906 -9.10 26.03 24.30
C LEU A 906 -8.81 24.92 25.33
N LEU A 907 -8.13 23.87 24.84
CA LEU A 907 -6.81 23.35 25.28
C LEU A 907 -6.36 22.29 24.27
N VAL A 908 -5.36 22.60 23.42
CA VAL A 908 -5.07 21.91 22.14
C VAL A 908 -4.14 20.69 22.26
N ALA A 909 -4.39 19.62 21.48
CA ALA A 909 -3.42 18.57 21.20
C ALA A 909 -2.40 19.03 20.15
N LEU A 910 -1.11 18.82 20.41
CA LEU A 910 -0.08 18.98 19.40
C LEU A 910 -0.09 17.75 18.51
N PRO A 911 -0.20 17.90 17.18
CA PRO A 911 0.18 16.83 16.29
C PRO A 911 1.67 16.52 16.47
N ALA A 912 2.00 15.25 16.69
CA ALA A 912 3.38 14.78 16.51
C ALA A 912 3.77 14.92 15.03
N LYS A 913 5.07 15.08 14.75
CA LYS A 913 5.65 15.29 13.40
C LYS A 913 5.32 14.19 12.36
N MET A 914 4.57 13.15 12.74
CA MET A 914 4.16 12.00 11.92
C MET A 914 2.70 11.56 12.14
N GLN A 915 1.82 12.45 12.61
CA GLN A 915 0.39 12.13 12.71
C GLN A 915 -0.19 11.87 11.32
N CYS A 916 -0.71 10.67 11.11
CA CYS A 916 -1.36 10.27 9.87
C CYS A 916 -2.84 9.95 10.13
N HIS A 917 -3.73 10.84 9.70
CA HIS A 917 -5.12 10.47 9.52
C HIS A 917 -5.23 9.74 8.19
N GLY A 918 -5.79 8.53 8.21
CA GLY A 918 -6.04 7.81 6.97
C GLY A 918 -7.08 8.55 6.14
N ARG A 919 -6.76 8.82 4.88
CA ARG A 919 -7.70 9.36 3.91
C ARG A 919 -8.55 8.24 3.36
N ALA A 920 -9.83 8.49 3.10
CA ALA A 920 -10.64 7.61 2.26
C ALA A 920 -9.97 7.50 0.87
N LYS A 921 -9.62 6.28 0.43
CA LYS A 921 -9.02 6.07 -0.89
C LYS A 921 -10.10 6.22 -1.97
N GLY A 922 -9.74 6.87 -3.08
CA GLY A 922 -10.65 7.11 -4.20
C GLY A 922 -11.78 8.10 -3.88
N PHE A 923 -11.50 9.18 -3.16
CA PHE A 923 -12.41 10.33 -3.09
C PHE A 923 -12.41 11.07 -4.45
N LYS A 924 -13.51 11.76 -4.75
CA LYS A 924 -13.60 12.72 -5.86
C LYS A 924 -13.36 14.13 -5.34
N ALA A 925 -12.55 14.93 -6.03
CA ALA A 925 -12.40 16.35 -5.71
C ALA A 925 -13.71 17.08 -6.04
N LEU A 926 -14.15 17.96 -5.14
CA LEU A 926 -15.39 18.72 -5.25
C LEU A 926 -15.09 20.22 -5.19
N PRO A 927 -15.89 21.06 -5.88
CA PRO A 927 -15.70 22.50 -5.84
C PRO A 927 -16.00 23.06 -4.44
N VAL A 928 -15.24 24.06 -4.01
CA VAL A 928 -15.66 24.96 -2.91
C VAL A 928 -16.72 25.93 -3.44
N ARG A 929 -17.60 26.42 -2.56
CA ARG A 929 -18.69 27.34 -2.92
C ARG A 929 -18.55 28.68 -2.23
#